data_AF-A0A812KRK2-F1
#
_entry.id   AF-A0A812KRK2-F1
#
_cell.length_a   1.000
_cell.length_b   1.000
_cell.length_c   1.000
_cell.angle_alpha   90.00
_cell.angle_beta   90.00
_cell.angle_gamma   90.00
#
_symmetry.space_group_name_H-M   'P 1'
#
loop_
_entity.id
_entity.type
_entity.pdbx_description
1 polymer ?
#
loop_
_entity_poly.entity_id
_entity_poly.type
_entity_poly.pdbx_seq_one_letter_code
_entity_poly.pdbx_strand_id
1 'polypeptide(L)'
;MVVAAEAEVQGAKNEVVVDLSGLASAWENDKKLRRLALQSKSLLTWICPKSVGVVTMKTLKLNTAVLLHLLRVYLPQAPVNKTCPVEYIYPEVKQLRENIGLPDDMGLIHCEATALKSLLSLVNRRNCGGIRWWHTSKDKKLQELFEFVILYWPPRPRKKKQAQEADVVEDDLSGEATAPEDDAADDEDDDETQAPLADASDDSLIDAGDAVPLCDGLMNDQEIRDGLVSSMGLHYGSPPPPSAYCRDPTLPETPVPRAAASLLNGLPDDPAERLAAIETTRRSILEREQALEVEGGEVPSDLDANDHPMPSIGKEYGLVGKGSKASTGDQAADQDDEDESEDSEEENNDERDRVLKQMKFPDLQGGDSLTSIAVAICNSLQKRMAKLALLENKFSELKNPLDLHRQMGTKITEMIAKMSSLNDYMGSAYSYGLVNGFKKESFELKIQHCPPHEFRTIFSRLLSWFFAKGYRKLLCGTWWLMMSQTAAPKPPGEEKPKSGGKPKGKAKAAAKKASAPPPSPPPPSSRKKGKQCTTTVDFDRAEQYAEMLGSGVTTSDTLDHMLALFAKEIVDLMQNGFQAASKHWYVACIGHKGDLKHVAEKAAHLVRSYANLGKKNAIMMCSLCHAGAASLPFEQIEPNPMWASSLYATRPWNSDPPLLPIPFDDSKPEMLYRLDLFHLFKVGTGRDLCGGLVLLAKFGFWDKPGDSLKLSERLTRCHKAFKLWCSVNGKTPALRYFSMSLFHMKRLTDHPWANVKGSDCMLLLQFIKWVCDVHLSSPTPESQPHEPLLKLYSRTIGHALKMFEICNSHPLWMVRTCGKNLYANLMCLLSGFVSLAKATLDMNEMFFSLKPKLHGLHHVAFELQEMLKTASPVVLNPLAFGCEGNESHIGHVCDLALSVDTRQIDQRVMQRSMLKFCAVARRHLESRLP
;
A
#
# COMPACT_ATOMS: atom_id res chain seq x y z
N MET A 1 -13.98 16.80 -43.49
CA MET A 1 -12.55 16.91 -43.10
C MET A 1 -12.02 18.34 -43.16
N VAL A 2 -12.38 19.15 -44.16
CA VAL A 2 -11.95 20.58 -44.24
C VAL A 2 -12.43 21.42 -43.04
N VAL A 3 -13.64 21.17 -42.52
CA VAL A 3 -14.21 21.92 -41.37
C VAL A 3 -13.49 21.65 -40.02
N ALA A 4 -12.82 20.51 -39.87
CA ALA A 4 -12.13 20.17 -38.60
C ALA A 4 -10.72 20.76 -38.51
N ALA A 5 -10.08 21.04 -39.64
CA ALA A 5 -8.74 21.62 -39.69
C ALA A 5 -8.75 23.13 -39.39
N GLU A 6 -9.82 23.84 -39.76
CA GLU A 6 -9.96 25.29 -39.50
C GLU A 6 -10.23 25.60 -38.02
N ALA A 7 -10.86 24.68 -37.27
CA ALA A 7 -11.19 24.86 -35.86
C ALA A 7 -9.97 24.76 -34.91
N GLU A 8 -8.88 24.09 -35.32
CA GLU A 8 -7.65 23.98 -34.49
C GLU A 8 -6.83 25.28 -34.48
N VAL A 9 -7.03 26.17 -35.45
CA VAL A 9 -6.21 27.39 -35.64
C VAL A 9 -6.69 28.55 -34.76
N GLN A 10 -7.93 28.54 -34.24
CA GLN A 10 -8.52 29.71 -33.59
C GLN A 10 -8.46 29.78 -32.05
N GLY A 11 -7.84 28.82 -31.34
CA GLY A 11 -7.50 28.96 -29.91
C GLY A 11 -8.65 29.16 -28.90
N ALA A 12 -9.88 29.35 -29.37
CA ALA A 12 -11.06 29.47 -28.53
C ALA A 12 -11.49 28.06 -28.08
N LYS A 13 -11.44 27.82 -26.77
CA LYS A 13 -12.05 26.63 -26.13
C LYS A 13 -13.58 26.74 -26.18
N ASN A 14 -14.16 26.81 -27.37
CA ASN A 14 -15.60 26.63 -27.52
C ASN A 14 -15.88 25.16 -27.17
N GLU A 15 -16.43 24.95 -25.97
CA GLU A 15 -16.89 23.66 -25.53
C GLU A 15 -18.01 23.23 -26.50
N VAL A 16 -17.69 22.27 -27.37
CA VAL A 16 -18.66 21.72 -28.32
C VAL A 16 -19.75 21.04 -27.49
N VAL A 17 -20.91 21.67 -27.39
CA VAL A 17 -22.09 21.10 -26.74
C VAL A 17 -22.55 19.94 -27.61
N VAL A 18 -22.45 18.72 -27.09
CA VAL A 18 -22.89 17.51 -27.78
C VAL A 18 -24.31 17.18 -27.33
N ASP A 19 -25.22 17.05 -28.28
CA ASP A 19 -26.60 16.64 -28.01
C ASP A 19 -26.76 15.14 -28.29
N LEU A 20 -27.15 14.37 -27.27
CA LEU A 20 -27.45 12.94 -27.42
C LEU A 20 -28.94 12.65 -27.63
N SER A 21 -29.76 13.69 -27.84
CA SER A 21 -31.20 13.54 -28.02
C SER A 21 -31.55 12.50 -29.10
N GLY A 22 -32.49 11.62 -28.76
CA GLY A 22 -32.94 10.54 -29.63
C GLY A 22 -32.11 9.25 -29.54
N LEU A 23 -31.05 9.21 -28.74
CA LEU A 23 -30.31 7.97 -28.45
C LEU A 23 -31.20 6.95 -27.71
N ALA A 24 -32.03 7.41 -26.77
CA ALA A 24 -33.03 6.60 -26.10
C ALA A 24 -33.98 5.93 -27.10
N SER A 25 -34.50 6.70 -28.05
CA SER A 25 -35.36 6.19 -29.13
C SER A 25 -34.62 5.22 -30.05
N ALA A 26 -33.34 5.46 -30.35
CA ALA A 26 -32.53 4.55 -31.15
C ALA A 26 -32.34 3.18 -30.45
N TRP A 27 -32.06 3.18 -29.15
CA TRP A 27 -31.99 1.95 -28.36
C TRP A 27 -33.33 1.24 -28.25
N GLU A 28 -34.44 1.98 -28.08
CA GLU A 28 -35.78 1.42 -28.00
C GLU A 28 -36.22 0.75 -29.31
N ASN A 29 -35.93 1.39 -30.44
CA ASN A 29 -36.30 0.90 -31.77
C ASN A 29 -35.51 -0.36 -32.17
N ASP A 30 -34.35 -0.61 -31.55
CA ASP A 30 -33.62 -1.87 -31.71
C ASP A 30 -34.30 -3.01 -30.95
N LYS A 31 -35.10 -3.80 -31.67
CA LYS A 31 -35.87 -4.93 -31.12
C LYS A 31 -35.02 -5.92 -30.30
N LYS A 32 -33.73 -6.09 -30.61
CA LYS A 32 -32.84 -6.99 -29.87
C LYS A 32 -32.43 -6.36 -28.55
N LEU A 33 -32.02 -5.09 -28.57
CA LEU A 33 -31.65 -4.37 -27.35
C LEU A 33 -32.86 -4.19 -26.42
N ARG A 34 -34.02 -3.80 -26.96
CA ARG A 34 -35.27 -3.70 -26.19
C ARG A 34 -35.62 -5.01 -25.50
N ARG A 35 -35.57 -6.13 -26.22
CA ARG A 35 -35.84 -7.45 -25.64
C ARG A 35 -34.85 -7.80 -24.53
N LEU A 36 -33.56 -7.56 -24.76
CA LEU A 36 -32.52 -7.82 -23.76
C LEU A 36 -32.74 -6.96 -22.51
N ALA A 37 -32.98 -5.66 -22.68
CA ALA A 37 -33.23 -4.74 -21.58
C ALA A 37 -34.47 -5.10 -20.76
N LEU A 38 -35.56 -5.54 -21.40
CA LEU A 38 -36.75 -6.04 -20.71
C LEU A 38 -36.48 -7.35 -19.94
N GLN A 39 -35.67 -8.25 -20.50
CA GLN A 39 -35.33 -9.53 -19.86
C GLN A 39 -34.37 -9.37 -18.67
N SER A 40 -33.31 -8.58 -18.83
CA SER A 40 -32.28 -8.37 -17.81
C SER A 40 -32.64 -7.26 -16.81
N LYS A 41 -33.65 -6.43 -17.13
CA LYS A 41 -33.96 -5.16 -16.47
C LYS A 41 -32.80 -4.15 -16.50
N SER A 42 -31.86 -4.32 -17.44
CA SER A 42 -30.65 -3.50 -17.60
C SER A 42 -30.30 -3.33 -19.08
N LEU A 43 -29.92 -2.11 -19.48
CA LEU A 43 -29.43 -1.81 -20.82
C LEU A 43 -28.13 -2.58 -21.14
N LEU A 44 -27.29 -2.82 -20.13
CA LEU A 44 -25.99 -3.46 -20.29
C LEU A 44 -26.00 -4.92 -19.86
N THR A 45 -25.29 -5.76 -20.61
CA THR A 45 -25.05 -7.17 -20.30
C THR A 45 -23.66 -7.35 -19.69
N TRP A 46 -23.60 -8.05 -18.56
CA TRP A 46 -22.36 -8.33 -17.83
C TRP A 46 -22.01 -9.82 -17.90
N ILE A 47 -20.72 -10.15 -17.75
CA ILE A 47 -20.24 -11.54 -17.84
C ILE A 47 -20.89 -12.41 -16.76
N CYS A 48 -21.00 -11.84 -15.57
CA CYS A 48 -21.72 -12.40 -14.42
C CYS A 48 -22.16 -11.27 -13.48
N PRO A 49 -23.09 -11.52 -12.53
CA PRO A 49 -23.55 -10.50 -11.58
C PRO A 49 -22.42 -9.86 -10.75
N LYS A 50 -21.37 -10.62 -10.43
CA LYS A 50 -20.20 -10.10 -9.70
C LYS A 50 -19.31 -9.15 -10.53
N SER A 51 -19.53 -9.09 -11.85
CA SER A 51 -18.74 -8.28 -12.78
C SER A 51 -19.45 -6.99 -13.23
N VAL A 52 -20.60 -6.67 -12.64
CA VAL A 52 -21.32 -5.41 -12.91
C VAL A 52 -20.39 -4.23 -12.61
N GLY A 53 -20.22 -3.34 -13.58
CA GLY A 53 -19.27 -2.22 -13.51
C GLY A 53 -17.84 -2.54 -13.96
N VAL A 54 -17.47 -3.81 -14.14
CA VAL A 54 -16.11 -4.20 -14.55
C VAL A 54 -15.96 -4.13 -16.07
N VAL A 55 -15.29 -3.08 -16.55
CA VAL A 55 -15.07 -2.84 -17.98
C VAL A 55 -13.88 -3.63 -18.50
N THR A 56 -14.16 -4.64 -19.33
CA THR A 56 -13.16 -5.50 -19.99
C THR A 56 -13.44 -5.61 -21.48
N MET A 57 -12.53 -6.20 -22.26
CA MET A 57 -12.79 -6.51 -23.68
C MET A 57 -13.96 -7.49 -23.87
N LYS A 58 -14.19 -8.40 -22.91
CA LYS A 58 -15.34 -9.31 -22.93
C LYS A 58 -16.64 -8.55 -22.70
N THR A 59 -16.65 -7.63 -21.72
CA THR A 59 -17.79 -6.73 -21.47
C THR A 59 -18.06 -5.83 -22.67
N LEU A 60 -17.01 -5.31 -23.32
CA LEU A 60 -17.12 -4.51 -24.54
C LEU A 60 -17.81 -5.29 -25.66
N LYS A 61 -17.36 -6.53 -25.90
CA LYS A 61 -17.97 -7.43 -26.88
C LYS A 61 -19.46 -7.67 -26.63
N LEU A 62 -19.84 -7.92 -25.37
CA LEU A 62 -21.25 -8.15 -25.00
C LEU A 62 -22.14 -6.93 -25.28
N ASN A 63 -21.59 -5.72 -25.17
CA ASN A 63 -22.34 -4.45 -25.26
C ASN A 63 -22.09 -3.68 -26.56
N THR A 64 -21.56 -4.36 -27.60
CA THR A 64 -21.19 -3.72 -28.86
C THR A 64 -22.35 -3.00 -29.53
N ALA A 65 -23.55 -3.60 -29.54
CA ALA A 65 -24.73 -3.01 -30.18
C ALA A 65 -25.21 -1.73 -29.47
N VAL A 66 -25.19 -1.72 -28.13
CA VAL A 66 -25.53 -0.52 -27.34
C VAL A 66 -24.55 0.62 -27.67
N LEU A 67 -23.25 0.30 -27.72
CA LEU A 67 -22.20 1.27 -28.01
C LEU A 67 -22.22 1.77 -29.45
N LEU A 68 -22.59 0.94 -30.43
CA LEU A 68 -22.73 1.38 -31.82
C LEU A 68 -23.79 2.48 -31.97
N HIS A 69 -24.94 2.36 -31.30
CA HIS A 69 -25.95 3.41 -31.30
C HIS A 69 -25.44 4.69 -30.62
N LEU A 70 -24.77 4.57 -29.47
CA LEU A 70 -24.15 5.72 -28.80
C LEU A 70 -23.12 6.42 -29.70
N LEU A 71 -22.22 5.65 -30.33
CA LEU A 71 -21.20 6.18 -31.22
C LEU A 71 -21.81 6.84 -32.47
N ARG A 72 -22.89 6.29 -33.02
CA ARG A 72 -23.58 6.87 -34.19
C ARG A 72 -24.14 8.26 -33.92
N VAL A 73 -24.61 8.52 -32.70
CA VAL A 73 -25.09 9.85 -32.30
C VAL A 73 -23.93 10.76 -31.88
N TYR A 74 -22.96 10.21 -31.12
CA TYR A 74 -21.89 10.98 -30.49
C TYR A 74 -20.77 11.41 -31.46
N LEU A 75 -20.23 10.48 -32.27
CA LEU A 75 -19.04 10.74 -33.08
C LEU A 75 -19.21 11.85 -34.13
N PRO A 76 -20.36 11.98 -34.83
CA PRO A 76 -20.57 13.08 -35.77
C PRO A 76 -20.46 14.48 -35.14
N GLN A 77 -20.69 14.58 -33.83
CA GLN A 77 -20.69 15.83 -33.07
C GLN A 77 -19.42 16.05 -32.26
N ALA A 78 -18.56 15.03 -32.13
CA ALA A 78 -17.35 15.06 -31.32
C ALA A 78 -16.10 15.05 -32.22
N PRO A 79 -15.61 16.22 -32.68
CA PRO A 79 -14.50 16.30 -33.64
C PRO A 79 -13.17 15.79 -33.07
N VAL A 80 -13.04 15.76 -31.74
CA VAL A 80 -11.84 15.29 -31.03
C VAL A 80 -12.16 13.97 -30.35
N ASN A 81 -11.21 13.02 -30.40
CA ASN A 81 -11.25 11.76 -29.65
C ASN A 81 -11.26 12.04 -28.14
N LYS A 82 -12.46 12.31 -27.62
CA LYS A 82 -12.79 12.54 -26.22
C LYS A 82 -13.88 11.55 -25.82
N THR A 83 -13.86 11.14 -24.56
CA THR A 83 -14.91 10.28 -24.02
C THR A 83 -16.14 11.13 -23.74
N CYS A 84 -17.32 10.66 -24.18
CA CYS A 84 -18.60 11.29 -23.88
C CYS A 84 -18.78 11.49 -22.36
N PRO A 85 -19.04 12.74 -21.90
CA PRO A 85 -19.40 13.02 -20.51
C PRO A 85 -20.61 12.19 -20.05
N VAL A 86 -20.64 11.82 -18.76
CA VAL A 86 -21.71 10.95 -18.23
C VAL A 86 -23.05 11.70 -18.17
N GLU A 87 -22.97 13.02 -18.04
CA GLU A 87 -24.05 13.98 -17.94
C GLU A 87 -24.92 14.01 -19.21
N TYR A 88 -24.36 13.69 -20.38
CA TYR A 88 -25.12 13.57 -21.63
C TYR A 88 -25.75 12.19 -21.80
N ILE A 89 -25.11 11.14 -21.27
CA ILE A 89 -25.61 9.75 -21.37
C ILE A 89 -26.76 9.52 -20.39
N TYR A 90 -26.71 10.17 -19.23
CA TYR A 90 -27.65 9.98 -18.14
C TYR A 90 -29.13 10.22 -18.52
N PRO A 91 -29.51 11.35 -19.15
CA PRO A 91 -30.89 11.59 -19.56
C PRO A 91 -31.42 10.53 -20.55
N GLU A 92 -30.58 10.08 -21.48
CA GLU A 92 -30.97 9.09 -22.49
C GLU A 92 -31.20 7.69 -21.89
N VAL A 93 -30.38 7.29 -20.91
CA VAL A 93 -30.59 6.03 -20.19
C VAL A 93 -31.89 6.09 -19.38
N LYS A 94 -32.16 7.23 -18.71
CA LYS A 94 -33.40 7.44 -17.98
C LYS A 94 -34.62 7.36 -18.92
N GLN A 95 -34.58 8.11 -20.02
CA GLN A 95 -35.67 8.15 -21.00
C GLN A 95 -35.92 6.77 -21.63
N LEU A 96 -34.87 6.01 -21.97
CA LEU A 96 -35.04 4.65 -22.48
C LEU A 96 -35.84 3.78 -21.50
N ARG A 97 -35.48 3.83 -20.21
CA ARG A 97 -36.15 3.02 -19.16
C ARG A 97 -37.62 3.40 -19.03
N GLU A 98 -37.92 4.70 -19.07
CA GLU A 98 -39.30 5.21 -19.08
C GLU A 98 -40.06 4.67 -20.31
N ASN A 99 -39.49 4.76 -21.51
CA ASN A 99 -40.13 4.33 -22.75
C ASN A 99 -40.46 2.82 -22.77
N ILE A 100 -39.60 1.97 -22.18
CA ILE A 100 -39.82 0.52 -22.15
C ILE A 100 -40.53 0.04 -20.88
N GLY A 101 -40.96 0.94 -19.99
CA GLY A 101 -41.69 0.62 -18.78
C GLY A 101 -40.87 -0.08 -17.69
N LEU A 102 -39.56 0.19 -17.63
CA LEU A 102 -38.71 -0.26 -16.51
C LEU A 102 -38.82 0.72 -15.31
N PRO A 103 -38.64 0.25 -14.07
CA PRO A 103 -38.64 1.11 -12.90
C PRO A 103 -37.57 2.22 -12.96
N ASP A 104 -37.92 3.41 -12.47
CA ASP A 104 -37.01 4.54 -12.28
C ASP A 104 -36.09 4.29 -11.08
N ASP A 105 -35.05 3.48 -11.32
CA ASP A 105 -33.98 3.19 -10.37
C ASP A 105 -32.79 4.11 -10.68
N MET A 106 -32.72 5.23 -9.96
CA MET A 106 -31.67 6.24 -10.10
C MET A 106 -30.26 5.67 -9.91
N GLY A 107 -30.10 4.67 -9.03
CA GLY A 107 -28.82 4.02 -8.81
C GLY A 107 -28.37 3.22 -10.02
N LEU A 108 -29.30 2.46 -10.62
CA LEU A 108 -29.02 1.67 -11.82
C LEU A 108 -28.79 2.56 -13.04
N ILE A 109 -29.57 3.63 -13.22
CA ILE A 109 -29.40 4.61 -14.31
C ILE A 109 -28.00 5.22 -14.28
N HIS A 110 -27.56 5.67 -13.09
CA HIS A 110 -26.23 6.24 -12.92
C HIS A 110 -25.12 5.21 -13.19
N CYS A 111 -25.29 3.97 -12.73
CA CYS A 111 -24.35 2.88 -12.98
C CYS A 111 -24.22 2.57 -14.48
N GLU A 112 -25.33 2.50 -15.22
CA GLU A 112 -25.36 2.22 -16.65
C GLU A 112 -24.71 3.34 -17.46
N ALA A 113 -25.02 4.60 -17.15
CA ALA A 113 -24.40 5.76 -17.80
C ALA A 113 -22.88 5.80 -17.57
N THR A 114 -22.44 5.55 -16.34
CA THR A 114 -21.01 5.50 -15.98
C THR A 114 -20.28 4.34 -16.66
N ALA A 115 -20.93 3.18 -16.76
CA ALA A 115 -20.40 2.02 -17.47
C ALA A 115 -20.25 2.28 -18.98
N LEU A 116 -21.22 2.95 -19.62
CA LEU A 116 -21.14 3.36 -21.02
C LEU A 116 -19.96 4.32 -21.28
N LYS A 117 -19.80 5.35 -20.45
CA LYS A 117 -18.63 6.26 -20.49
C LYS A 117 -17.33 5.47 -20.39
N SER A 118 -17.25 4.52 -19.47
CA SER A 118 -16.05 3.72 -19.23
C SER A 118 -15.74 2.75 -20.38
N LEU A 119 -16.77 2.16 -21.00
CA LEU A 119 -16.66 1.34 -22.20
C LEU A 119 -16.16 2.17 -23.40
N LEU A 120 -16.70 3.37 -23.59
CA LEU A 120 -16.24 4.30 -24.62
C LEU A 120 -14.78 4.72 -24.39
N SER A 121 -14.38 4.98 -23.14
CA SER A 121 -12.97 5.23 -22.78
C SER A 121 -12.07 4.04 -23.10
N LEU A 122 -12.54 2.80 -22.93
CA LEU A 122 -11.80 1.61 -23.36
C LEU A 122 -11.66 1.55 -24.88
N VAL A 123 -12.72 1.84 -25.64
CA VAL A 123 -12.69 1.94 -27.11
C VAL A 123 -11.65 2.97 -27.55
N ASN A 124 -11.66 4.18 -26.98
CA ASN A 124 -10.72 5.26 -27.30
C ASN A 124 -9.27 4.86 -27.06
N ARG A 125 -8.98 4.27 -25.88
CA ARG A 125 -7.63 3.76 -25.56
C ARG A 125 -7.17 2.68 -26.52
N ARG A 126 -8.08 1.82 -26.99
CA ARG A 126 -7.75 0.75 -27.94
C ARG A 126 -7.56 1.26 -29.36
N ASN A 127 -8.35 2.23 -29.80
CA ASN A 127 -8.18 2.88 -31.10
C ASN A 127 -6.80 3.56 -31.21
N CYS A 128 -6.33 4.19 -30.13
CA CYS A 128 -5.00 4.80 -30.07
C CYS A 128 -3.83 3.78 -30.04
N GLY A 129 -4.09 2.51 -29.69
CA GLY A 129 -3.06 1.47 -29.52
C GLY A 129 -2.38 1.01 -30.81
N GLY A 130 -2.94 1.34 -31.98
CA GLY A 130 -2.42 1.03 -33.31
C GLY A 130 -3.24 -0.01 -34.06
N ILE A 131 -3.31 0.21 -35.38
CA ILE A 131 -4.19 -0.47 -36.36
C ILE A 131 -4.14 -2.01 -36.29
N ARG A 132 -3.00 -2.58 -35.91
CA ARG A 132 -2.73 -4.02 -36.02
C ARG A 132 -3.66 -4.90 -35.18
N TRP A 133 -4.12 -4.45 -34.01
CA TRP A 133 -4.81 -5.34 -33.07
C TRP A 133 -6.22 -5.74 -33.53
N TRP A 134 -7.04 -4.81 -34.01
CA TRP A 134 -8.43 -5.13 -34.38
C TRP A 134 -8.57 -5.78 -35.76
N HIS A 135 -7.67 -5.52 -36.72
CA HIS A 135 -7.63 -6.30 -37.97
C HIS A 135 -7.38 -7.80 -37.70
N THR A 136 -6.67 -8.13 -36.62
CA THR A 136 -6.46 -9.51 -36.18
C THR A 136 -7.55 -10.05 -35.25
N SER A 137 -8.51 -9.23 -34.83
CA SER A 137 -9.63 -9.70 -34.01
C SER A 137 -10.50 -10.63 -34.85
N LYS A 138 -10.70 -11.86 -34.41
CA LYS A 138 -11.62 -12.81 -35.07
C LYS A 138 -13.10 -12.44 -34.86
N ASP A 139 -13.40 -11.40 -34.09
CA ASP A 139 -14.76 -10.99 -33.75
C ASP A 139 -15.27 -9.88 -34.66
N LYS A 140 -16.20 -10.24 -35.57
CA LYS A 140 -16.82 -9.33 -36.53
C LYS A 140 -17.54 -8.14 -35.88
N LYS A 141 -18.13 -8.30 -34.68
CA LYS A 141 -18.84 -7.20 -34.02
C LYS A 141 -17.87 -6.14 -33.51
N LEU A 142 -16.77 -6.58 -32.92
CA LEU A 142 -15.72 -5.64 -32.48
C LEU A 142 -15.07 -4.96 -33.69
N GLN A 143 -14.88 -5.67 -34.80
CA GLN A 143 -14.39 -5.06 -36.04
C GLN A 143 -15.32 -3.94 -36.51
N GLU A 144 -16.63 -4.20 -36.62
CA GLU A 144 -17.63 -3.18 -37.01
C GLU A 144 -17.59 -1.95 -36.09
N LEU A 145 -17.48 -2.18 -34.77
CA LEU A 145 -17.37 -1.09 -33.79
C LEU A 145 -16.13 -0.21 -34.03
N PHE A 146 -14.96 -0.84 -34.22
CA PHE A 146 -13.71 -0.09 -34.42
C PHE A 146 -13.64 0.55 -35.81
N GLU A 147 -14.15 -0.10 -36.85
CA GLU A 147 -14.28 0.48 -38.19
C GLU A 147 -15.13 1.76 -38.15
N PHE A 148 -16.25 1.73 -37.42
CA PHE A 148 -17.09 2.92 -37.22
C PHE A 148 -16.35 4.04 -36.48
N VAL A 149 -15.58 3.70 -35.44
CA VAL A 149 -14.79 4.69 -34.68
C VAL A 149 -13.70 5.31 -35.56
N ILE A 150 -13.02 4.51 -36.38
CA ILE A 150 -11.93 4.96 -37.27
C ILE A 150 -12.45 5.95 -38.32
N LEU A 151 -13.69 5.78 -38.78
CA LEU A 151 -14.30 6.68 -39.76
C LEU A 151 -14.35 8.14 -39.27
N TYR A 152 -14.55 8.37 -37.98
CA TYR A 152 -14.62 9.72 -37.39
C TYR A 152 -13.34 10.11 -36.66
N TRP A 153 -12.71 9.15 -35.99
CA TRP A 153 -11.46 9.32 -35.24
C TRP A 153 -10.39 8.39 -35.79
N PRO A 154 -9.79 8.74 -36.95
CA PRO A 154 -8.70 7.95 -37.48
C PRO A 154 -7.58 7.88 -36.44
N PRO A 155 -6.95 6.70 -36.26
CA PRO A 155 -5.86 6.55 -35.32
C PRO A 155 -4.78 7.56 -35.71
N ARG A 156 -4.35 8.37 -34.74
CA ARG A 156 -3.31 9.38 -35.01
C ARG A 156 -2.12 8.65 -35.65
N PRO A 157 -1.62 9.12 -36.81
CA PRO A 157 -0.40 8.56 -37.35
C PRO A 157 0.61 8.64 -36.23
N ARG A 158 1.16 7.48 -35.82
CA ARG A 158 2.27 7.49 -34.87
C ARG A 158 3.28 8.42 -35.51
N LYS A 159 3.57 9.57 -34.88
CA LYS A 159 4.69 10.40 -35.31
C LYS A 159 5.83 9.41 -35.45
N LYS A 160 6.27 9.12 -36.68
CA LYS A 160 7.56 8.48 -36.91
C LYS A 160 8.51 9.46 -36.26
N LYS A 161 8.86 9.21 -35.00
CA LYS A 161 10.03 9.80 -34.39
C LYS A 161 11.12 9.45 -35.40
N GLN A 162 11.67 10.45 -36.08
CA GLN A 162 12.48 10.33 -37.30
C GLN A 162 13.26 9.01 -37.29
N ALA A 163 12.88 8.11 -38.18
CA ALA A 163 13.64 6.93 -38.49
C ALA A 163 14.82 7.37 -39.35
N GLN A 164 15.80 8.01 -38.71
CA GLN A 164 17.12 8.30 -39.27
C GLN A 164 18.18 7.36 -38.67
N GLU A 165 17.77 6.30 -37.98
CA GLU A 165 18.65 5.30 -37.32
C GLU A 165 18.22 3.87 -37.67
N ALA A 166 18.05 3.58 -38.96
CA ALA A 166 17.92 2.21 -39.45
C ALA A 166 18.42 2.13 -40.89
N ASP A 167 19.72 2.35 -41.06
CA ASP A 167 20.57 1.73 -42.09
C ASP A 167 22.03 2.01 -41.68
N VAL A 168 22.47 1.31 -40.63
CA VAL A 168 23.89 0.95 -40.49
C VAL A 168 23.92 -0.55 -40.72
N VAL A 169 24.15 -0.91 -41.98
CA VAL A 169 24.58 -2.24 -42.37
C VAL A 169 25.96 -2.42 -41.73
N GLU A 170 26.07 -3.37 -40.80
CA GLU A 170 27.38 -3.93 -40.42
C GLU A 170 27.88 -4.71 -41.64
N ASP A 171 28.67 -4.07 -42.49
CA ASP A 171 29.49 -4.74 -43.49
C ASP A 171 30.90 -4.96 -42.93
N ASP A 172 31.38 -6.16 -43.23
CA ASP A 172 32.63 -6.79 -42.81
C ASP A 172 33.87 -5.91 -42.94
N LEU A 173 34.72 -6.00 -41.91
CA LEU A 173 36.09 -5.51 -41.92
C LEU A 173 36.98 -6.41 -42.80
N SER A 174 37.29 -5.94 -44.01
CA SER A 174 38.56 -6.24 -44.67
C SER A 174 38.91 -5.14 -45.68
N GLY A 175 40.02 -4.42 -45.50
CA GLY A 175 40.60 -3.62 -46.58
C GLY A 175 41.36 -2.38 -46.13
N GLU A 176 42.61 -2.30 -46.57
CA GLU A 176 43.62 -1.26 -46.34
C GLU A 176 43.25 0.18 -46.76
N ALA A 177 43.86 1.12 -46.03
CA ALA A 177 44.44 2.40 -46.44
C ALA A 177 43.88 3.17 -47.66
N THR A 178 43.49 4.43 -47.43
CA THR A 178 44.18 5.64 -47.93
C THR A 178 43.45 6.92 -47.47
N ALA A 179 44.21 7.93 -47.04
CA ALA A 179 43.73 9.32 -46.90
C ALA A 179 43.44 9.92 -48.29
N PRO A 180 42.58 10.96 -48.39
CA PRO A 180 43.15 12.32 -48.35
C PRO A 180 42.25 13.41 -47.73
N GLU A 181 42.86 14.59 -47.72
CA GLU A 181 42.56 15.91 -47.15
C GLU A 181 41.31 16.64 -47.69
N ASP A 182 40.95 17.68 -46.94
CA ASP A 182 40.33 18.97 -47.30
C ASP A 182 38.94 19.02 -47.98
N ASP A 183 37.98 19.69 -47.32
CA ASP A 183 37.63 21.07 -47.70
C ASP A 183 36.53 21.70 -46.80
N ALA A 184 36.67 23.02 -46.65
CA ALA A 184 35.90 23.93 -45.83
C ALA A 184 34.54 24.34 -46.43
N ALA A 185 33.62 24.78 -45.56
CA ALA A 185 32.61 25.85 -45.75
C ALA A 185 31.73 25.88 -44.48
N ASP A 186 31.83 26.91 -43.64
CA ASP A 186 31.04 28.15 -43.71
C ASP A 186 29.56 27.93 -43.42
N ASP A 187 29.11 28.39 -42.25
CA ASP A 187 27.82 29.06 -42.07
C ASP A 187 27.83 29.84 -40.73
N GLU A 188 28.00 31.14 -40.90
CA GLU A 188 27.61 32.26 -40.02
C GLU A 188 26.07 32.15 -39.75
N ASP A 189 25.45 32.51 -38.63
CA ASP A 189 25.36 33.81 -37.98
C ASP A 189 24.38 33.72 -36.77
N ASP A 190 24.49 34.70 -35.86
CA ASP A 190 23.48 35.24 -34.91
C ASP A 190 23.01 34.38 -33.71
N ASP A 191 22.88 34.87 -32.46
CA ASP A 191 22.83 36.25 -31.95
C ASP A 191 23.14 36.30 -30.44
N GLU A 192 23.68 37.43 -29.99
CA GLU A 192 24.28 37.69 -28.69
C GLU A 192 23.26 38.00 -27.56
N THR A 193 23.56 37.60 -26.32
CA THR A 193 23.23 38.42 -25.14
C THR A 193 24.37 38.32 -24.11
N GLN A 194 25.28 39.30 -24.17
CA GLN A 194 26.37 39.48 -23.22
C GLN A 194 25.91 40.14 -21.92
N ALA A 195 26.42 39.66 -20.79
CA ALA A 195 26.64 40.44 -19.57
C ALA A 195 27.97 39.99 -18.93
N PRO A 196 28.73 40.92 -18.31
CA PRO A 196 30.20 40.84 -18.28
C PRO A 196 30.70 40.13 -17.02
N LEU A 197 31.74 39.29 -17.17
CA LEU A 197 32.55 38.86 -16.04
C LEU A 197 34.04 38.96 -16.38
N ALA A 198 34.74 39.54 -15.41
CA ALA A 198 36.07 40.08 -15.49
C ALA A 198 37.17 39.02 -15.53
N ASP A 199 38.27 39.45 -16.13
CA ASP A 199 39.58 38.81 -16.16
C ASP A 199 40.07 38.35 -14.79
N ALA A 200 40.51 37.10 -14.72
CA ALA A 200 41.61 36.67 -13.86
C ALA A 200 42.32 35.50 -14.56
N SER A 201 43.39 35.84 -15.26
CA SER A 201 44.42 34.92 -15.72
C SER A 201 45.17 34.33 -14.53
N ASP A 202 45.18 33.01 -14.41
CA ASP A 202 46.25 32.30 -13.71
C ASP A 202 46.45 30.92 -14.35
N ASP A 203 47.43 30.88 -15.25
CA ASP A 203 47.99 29.68 -15.85
C ASP A 203 48.92 29.02 -14.84
N SER A 204 48.49 27.90 -14.26
CA SER A 204 49.43 26.94 -13.68
C SER A 204 49.06 25.53 -14.12
N LEU A 205 49.91 25.00 -15.00
CA LEU A 205 50.02 23.57 -15.31
C LEU A 205 49.96 22.75 -14.03
N ILE A 206 49.03 21.79 -13.95
CA ILE A 206 49.14 20.66 -13.05
C ILE A 206 49.21 19.40 -13.89
N ASP A 207 50.33 18.73 -13.66
CA ASP A 207 50.82 17.48 -14.22
C ASP A 207 49.78 16.36 -14.08
N ALA A 208 49.55 15.66 -15.19
CA ALA A 208 48.72 14.48 -15.25
C ALA A 208 49.57 13.27 -14.88
N GLY A 209 49.57 12.88 -13.61
CA GLY A 209 50.28 11.69 -13.16
C GLY A 209 50.07 11.42 -11.69
N ASP A 210 48.94 10.81 -11.34
CA ASP A 210 48.84 9.88 -10.21
C ASP A 210 47.47 9.18 -10.27
N ALA A 211 47.44 8.02 -10.92
CA ALA A 211 46.37 7.05 -10.75
C ALA A 211 46.46 6.53 -9.30
N VAL A 212 45.52 6.95 -8.46
CA VAL A 212 45.36 6.40 -7.11
C VAL A 212 45.17 4.88 -7.23
N PRO A 213 46.04 4.06 -6.62
CA PRO A 213 45.87 2.61 -6.64
C PRO A 213 44.50 2.27 -6.05
N LEU A 214 43.72 1.42 -6.73
CA LEU A 214 42.64 0.71 -6.04
C LEU A 214 43.26 0.04 -4.83
N CYS A 215 42.83 0.40 -3.63
CA CYS A 215 43.25 -0.27 -2.41
C CYS A 215 42.84 -1.75 -2.51
N ASP A 216 43.78 -2.62 -2.88
CA ASP A 216 43.63 -4.08 -2.90
C ASP A 216 43.37 -4.68 -1.50
N GLY A 217 43.45 -3.86 -0.45
CA GLY A 217 42.96 -4.20 0.88
C GLY A 217 41.47 -3.90 1.03
N LEU A 218 40.60 -4.79 0.58
CA LEU A 218 39.22 -4.83 1.08
C LEU A 218 39.29 -5.11 2.59
N MET A 219 39.32 -4.05 3.40
CA MET A 219 39.22 -4.15 4.87
C MET A 219 38.06 -5.08 5.22
N ASN A 220 38.28 -5.95 6.20
CA ASN A 220 37.21 -6.86 6.59
C ASN A 220 36.04 -6.05 7.18
N ASP A 221 34.81 -6.54 7.02
CA ASP A 221 33.61 -5.78 7.42
C ASP A 221 33.65 -5.40 8.92
N GLN A 222 34.40 -6.16 9.74
CA GLN A 222 34.60 -5.87 11.15
C GLN A 222 35.54 -4.67 11.37
N GLU A 223 36.63 -4.54 10.62
CA GLU A 223 37.55 -3.40 10.65
C GLU A 223 36.88 -2.11 10.20
N ILE A 224 36.05 -2.17 9.16
CA ILE A 224 35.28 -1.00 8.71
C ILE A 224 34.30 -0.58 9.81
N ARG A 225 33.61 -1.54 10.43
CA ARG A 225 32.67 -1.26 11.52
C ARG A 225 33.39 -0.70 12.75
N ASP A 226 34.50 -1.30 13.15
CA ASP A 226 35.28 -0.89 14.31
C ASP A 226 35.94 0.47 14.06
N GLY A 227 36.44 0.72 12.85
CA GLY A 227 36.95 2.01 12.40
C GLY A 227 35.87 3.10 12.44
N LEU A 228 34.67 2.82 11.92
CA LEU A 228 33.53 3.75 11.97
C LEU A 228 33.10 4.04 13.41
N VAL A 229 32.95 3.01 14.25
CA VAL A 229 32.56 3.19 15.66
C VAL A 229 33.65 3.92 16.46
N SER A 230 34.92 3.62 16.19
CA SER A 230 36.07 4.28 16.80
C SER A 230 36.17 5.75 16.37
N SER A 231 35.94 6.06 15.10
CA SER A 231 35.93 7.44 14.59
C SER A 231 34.86 8.33 15.23
N MET A 232 33.80 7.73 15.78
CA MET A 232 32.77 8.43 16.56
C MET A 232 33.14 8.64 18.04
N GLY A 233 34.31 8.16 18.49
CA GLY A 233 34.70 8.17 19.91
C GLY A 233 33.87 7.23 20.79
N LEU A 234 33.23 6.20 20.20
CA LEU A 234 32.28 5.34 20.91
C LEU A 234 32.90 4.00 21.33
N HIS A 235 33.78 3.99 22.32
CA HIS A 235 34.35 2.73 22.84
C HIS A 235 33.29 1.79 23.43
N TYR A 236 33.44 0.49 23.16
CA TYR A 236 32.72 -0.57 23.89
C TYR A 236 33.41 -0.74 25.26
N GLY A 237 32.96 -0.03 26.29
CA GLY A 237 33.54 -0.21 27.64
C GLY A 237 33.28 0.90 28.67
N SER A 238 32.67 2.03 28.30
CA SER A 238 32.36 3.05 29.30
C SER A 238 31.24 2.57 30.25
N PRO A 239 31.42 2.66 31.59
CA PRO A 239 30.38 2.30 32.54
C PRO A 239 29.14 3.18 32.31
N PRO A 240 27.92 2.65 32.55
CA PRO A 240 26.69 3.41 32.37
C PRO A 240 26.69 4.65 33.30
N PRO A 241 26.22 5.82 32.84
CA PRO A 241 26.07 6.98 33.71
C PRO A 241 25.07 6.68 34.84
N PRO A 242 25.25 7.25 36.04
CA PRO A 242 24.33 7.07 37.16
C PRO A 242 22.93 7.49 36.73
N SER A 243 21.93 6.61 36.94
CA SER A 243 20.55 6.85 36.53
C SER A 243 19.96 8.07 37.24
N ALA A 244 19.87 9.20 36.55
CA ALA A 244 19.11 10.36 36.98
C ALA A 244 17.63 10.18 36.60
N TYR A 245 16.90 9.40 37.40
CA TYR A 245 15.45 9.51 37.48
C TYR A 245 15.08 9.78 38.93
N CYS A 246 14.44 10.94 39.15
CA CYS A 246 13.91 11.37 40.44
C CYS A 246 13.05 10.26 41.04
N ARG A 247 13.48 9.69 42.18
CA ARG A 247 12.64 8.87 43.04
C ARG A 247 11.83 9.81 43.94
N ASP A 248 10.51 9.73 43.82
CA ASP A 248 9.58 10.23 44.84
C ASP A 248 9.65 9.29 46.06
N PRO A 249 10.01 9.76 47.27
CA PRO A 249 10.18 8.90 48.44
C PRO A 249 8.87 8.39 49.07
N THR A 250 7.69 8.69 48.53
CA THR A 250 6.43 8.63 49.31
C THR A 250 5.42 7.55 48.92
N LEU A 251 5.75 6.58 48.05
CA LEU A 251 4.81 5.51 47.68
C LEU A 251 5.25 4.11 48.18
N PRO A 252 4.39 3.37 48.91
CA PRO A 252 4.69 2.02 49.36
C PRO A 252 4.64 1.02 48.19
N GLU A 253 5.65 0.17 48.12
CA GLU A 253 5.84 -0.85 47.09
C GLU A 253 4.71 -1.90 47.12
N THR A 254 4.16 -2.22 45.94
CA THR A 254 3.38 -3.45 45.72
C THR A 254 4.20 -4.43 44.89
N PRO A 255 4.22 -5.74 45.21
CA PRO A 255 5.09 -6.69 44.56
C PRO A 255 4.54 -7.07 43.17
N VAL A 256 5.34 -6.88 42.13
CA VAL A 256 5.09 -7.38 40.77
C VAL A 256 5.88 -8.69 40.58
N PRO A 257 5.33 -9.73 39.91
CA PRO A 257 6.02 -11.02 39.77
C PRO A 257 7.15 -10.94 38.73
N ARG A 258 8.38 -11.28 39.13
CA ARG A 258 9.54 -11.49 38.25
C ARG A 258 9.61 -12.96 37.83
N ALA A 259 9.18 -13.28 36.61
CA ALA A 259 9.35 -14.64 36.05
C ALA A 259 10.43 -14.73 34.95
N ALA A 260 10.86 -13.62 34.33
CA ALA A 260 11.80 -13.68 33.19
C ALA A 260 13.28 -13.39 33.56
N ALA A 261 13.57 -12.96 34.78
CA ALA A 261 14.93 -12.58 35.20
C ALA A 261 15.73 -13.71 35.88
N SER A 262 15.17 -14.91 36.03
CA SER A 262 15.77 -16.00 36.82
C SER A 262 16.72 -16.93 36.05
N LEU A 263 16.76 -16.88 34.71
CA LEU A 263 17.56 -17.81 33.91
C LEU A 263 19.00 -17.35 33.65
N LEU A 264 19.35 -16.08 33.94
CA LEU A 264 20.69 -15.54 33.72
C LEU A 264 21.46 -15.20 35.01
N ASN A 265 20.81 -15.24 36.16
CA ASN A 265 21.42 -14.89 37.47
C ASN A 265 21.99 -16.10 38.23
N GLY A 266 22.09 -17.27 37.59
CA GLY A 266 22.61 -18.50 38.21
C GLY A 266 23.82 -19.11 37.51
N LEU A 267 24.49 -18.38 36.62
CA LEU A 267 25.72 -18.88 36.01
C LEU A 267 26.90 -18.63 36.97
N PRO A 268 27.80 -19.62 37.15
CA PRO A 268 29.01 -19.43 37.96
C PRO A 268 29.85 -18.25 37.44
N ASP A 269 30.46 -17.51 38.37
CA ASP A 269 31.36 -16.40 38.03
C ASP A 269 32.67 -16.88 37.40
N ASP A 270 33.02 -18.17 37.59
CA ASP A 270 34.17 -18.79 36.95
C ASP A 270 33.91 -19.05 35.44
N PRO A 271 34.75 -18.50 34.53
CA PRO A 271 34.56 -18.67 33.09
C PRO A 271 34.58 -20.12 32.63
N ALA A 272 35.33 -21.01 33.29
CA ALA A 272 35.43 -22.42 32.89
C ALA A 272 34.16 -23.20 33.27
N GLU A 273 33.63 -22.99 34.47
CA GLU A 273 32.33 -23.56 34.87
C GLU A 273 31.17 -23.00 34.04
N ARG A 274 31.22 -21.72 33.67
CA ARG A 274 30.23 -21.12 32.77
C ARG A 274 30.26 -21.73 31.37
N LEU A 275 31.45 -21.99 30.84
CA LEU A 275 31.61 -22.68 29.57
C LEU A 275 31.10 -24.13 29.65
N ALA A 276 31.38 -24.84 30.75
CA ALA A 276 30.89 -26.19 30.98
C ALA A 276 29.35 -26.26 31.09
N ALA A 277 28.71 -25.28 31.74
CA ALA A 277 27.25 -25.18 31.83
C ALA A 277 26.59 -24.92 30.46
N ILE A 278 27.23 -24.10 29.63
CA ILE A 278 26.79 -23.83 28.24
C ILE A 278 26.93 -25.10 27.39
N GLU A 279 28.06 -25.80 27.48
CA GLU A 279 28.30 -27.03 26.71
C GLU A 279 27.35 -28.16 27.12
N THR A 280 27.00 -28.24 28.41
CA THR A 280 26.00 -29.19 28.93
C THR A 280 24.60 -28.89 28.40
N THR A 281 24.22 -27.61 28.37
CA THR A 281 22.94 -27.17 27.80
C THR A 281 22.87 -27.44 26.30
N ARG A 282 23.97 -27.21 25.59
CA ARG A 282 24.10 -27.51 24.15
C ARG A 282 23.98 -29.01 23.87
N ARG A 283 24.58 -29.86 24.69
CA ARG A 283 24.49 -31.33 24.56
C ARG A 283 23.06 -31.83 24.78
N SER A 284 22.36 -31.28 25.78
CA SER A 284 20.93 -31.60 26.03
C SER A 284 20.00 -31.20 24.88
N ILE A 285 20.32 -30.12 24.15
CA ILE A 285 19.57 -29.69 22.97
C ILE A 285 19.81 -30.65 21.80
N LEU A 286 21.07 -31.04 21.56
CA LEU A 286 21.44 -32.00 20.50
C LEU A 286 20.87 -33.40 20.74
N GLU A 287 20.83 -33.87 22.00
CA GLU A 287 20.19 -35.14 22.36
C GLU A 287 18.67 -35.10 22.12
N ARG A 288 18.03 -33.94 22.30
CA ARG A 288 16.61 -33.73 21.96
C ARG A 288 16.36 -33.71 20.46
N GLU A 289 17.30 -33.21 19.67
CA GLU A 289 17.21 -33.21 18.20
C GLU A 289 17.43 -34.62 17.63
N GLN A 290 18.39 -35.39 18.18
CA GLN A 290 18.59 -36.80 17.80
C GLN A 290 17.40 -37.70 18.20
N ALA A 291 16.75 -37.43 19.33
CA ALA A 291 15.54 -38.17 19.71
C ALA A 291 14.36 -37.93 18.76
N LEU A 292 14.35 -36.82 18.01
CA LEU A 292 13.31 -36.52 17.01
C LEU A 292 13.59 -37.17 15.64
N GLU A 293 14.83 -37.61 15.37
CA GLU A 293 15.18 -38.31 14.12
C GLU A 293 14.85 -39.82 14.17
N VAL A 294 14.59 -40.39 15.35
CA VAL A 294 14.32 -41.83 15.56
C VAL A 294 12.85 -42.22 15.30
N GLU A 295 11.92 -41.26 15.12
CA GLU A 295 10.49 -41.55 14.86
C GLU A 295 10.10 -41.60 13.36
N GLY A 296 11.08 -41.66 12.44
CA GLY A 296 10.85 -41.92 11.01
C GLY A 296 10.96 -43.40 10.67
N GLY A 297 9.81 -44.08 10.56
CA GLY A 297 9.73 -45.52 10.29
C GLY A 297 10.39 -45.99 8.98
N GLU A 298 11.05 -47.14 9.07
CA GLU A 298 11.70 -47.90 8.00
C GLU A 298 10.67 -48.54 7.02
N VAL A 299 11.06 -48.64 5.74
CA VAL A 299 10.45 -49.54 4.75
C VAL A 299 11.53 -50.56 4.34
N PRO A 300 11.23 -51.87 4.21
CA PRO A 300 12.27 -52.90 4.15
C PRO A 300 12.96 -52.98 2.78
N SER A 301 14.28 -53.14 2.84
CA SER A 301 15.16 -53.58 1.76
C SER A 301 15.12 -55.09 1.62
N ASP A 302 14.93 -55.60 0.40
CA ASP A 302 15.50 -56.88 -0.02
C ASP A 302 15.66 -56.95 -1.55
N LEU A 303 16.74 -57.64 -1.95
CA LEU A 303 17.12 -58.17 -3.27
C LEU A 303 18.14 -57.39 -4.12
N ASP A 304 19.40 -57.75 -3.87
CA ASP A 304 20.41 -58.30 -4.77
C ASP A 304 20.90 -57.56 -6.03
N ALA A 305 22.23 -57.50 -6.10
CA ALA A 305 23.05 -57.07 -7.21
C ALA A 305 23.13 -58.14 -8.31
N ASN A 306 23.10 -57.72 -9.58
CA ASN A 306 24.03 -58.14 -10.63
C ASN A 306 23.86 -57.35 -11.94
N ASP A 307 25.00 -56.89 -12.45
CA ASP A 307 25.45 -56.63 -13.83
C ASP A 307 24.51 -56.15 -14.96
N HIS A 308 25.10 -55.20 -15.72
CA HIS A 308 24.95 -54.87 -17.15
C HIS A 308 24.22 -53.56 -17.59
N PRO A 309 24.65 -52.98 -18.73
CA PRO A 309 24.80 -51.53 -18.92
C PRO A 309 23.60 -50.85 -19.61
N MET A 310 23.43 -49.56 -19.36
CA MET A 310 22.45 -48.71 -20.06
C MET A 310 22.76 -48.57 -21.56
N PRO A 311 21.76 -48.76 -22.44
CA PRO A 311 21.78 -48.20 -23.78
C PRO A 311 21.02 -46.87 -23.86
N SER A 312 21.53 -46.05 -24.75
CA SER A 312 21.05 -44.78 -25.31
C SER A 312 19.67 -44.85 -26.02
N ILE A 313 19.21 -43.65 -26.44
CA ILE A 313 18.14 -43.33 -27.43
C ILE A 313 16.78 -43.09 -26.75
N GLY A 314 16.00 -42.03 -27.01
CA GLY A 314 16.01 -41.03 -28.06
C GLY A 314 14.59 -40.81 -28.60
N LYS A 315 14.28 -39.56 -28.93
CA LYS A 315 13.26 -39.06 -29.88
C LYS A 315 11.75 -39.16 -29.59
N GLU A 316 11.12 -37.99 -29.85
CA GLU A 316 9.83 -37.72 -30.54
C GLU A 316 8.57 -38.30 -29.90
N TYR A 317 7.48 -37.56 -29.71
CA TYR A 317 6.52 -37.06 -30.71
C TYR A 317 5.84 -35.78 -30.17
N GLY A 318 5.30 -34.85 -30.97
CA GLY A 318 4.65 -35.03 -32.26
C GLY A 318 3.13 -34.88 -32.08
N LEU A 319 2.61 -33.77 -32.61
CA LEU A 319 1.26 -33.22 -32.54
C LEU A 319 0.17 -34.01 -33.30
N VAL A 320 -1.09 -33.80 -32.84
CA VAL A 320 -2.38 -33.78 -33.60
C VAL A 320 -3.12 -35.12 -33.83
N GLY A 321 -4.41 -35.13 -33.48
CA GLY A 321 -5.41 -35.90 -34.25
C GLY A 321 -6.70 -36.30 -33.54
N LYS A 322 -7.79 -35.61 -33.88
CA LYS A 322 -9.19 -35.83 -33.49
C LYS A 322 -9.73 -37.26 -33.75
N GLY A 323 -10.75 -37.64 -32.96
CA GLY A 323 -12.04 -38.07 -33.54
C GLY A 323 -12.63 -39.44 -33.14
N SER A 324 -13.67 -39.38 -32.31
CA SER A 324 -14.98 -40.04 -32.48
C SER A 324 -15.15 -41.57 -32.55
N LYS A 325 -16.00 -42.03 -31.60
CA LYS A 325 -17.15 -42.95 -31.72
C LYS A 325 -16.93 -44.48 -31.78
N ALA A 326 -17.51 -45.09 -30.74
CA ALA A 326 -18.57 -46.12 -30.76
C ALA A 326 -18.20 -47.61 -30.66
N SER A 327 -18.99 -48.23 -29.77
CA SER A 327 -19.62 -49.55 -29.81
C SER A 327 -18.89 -50.77 -29.25
N THR A 328 -19.65 -51.47 -28.39
CA THR A 328 -19.78 -52.94 -28.18
C THR A 328 -18.55 -53.65 -27.63
N GLY A 329 -18.62 -54.51 -26.61
CA GLY A 329 -19.73 -55.17 -25.92
C GLY A 329 -19.16 -56.45 -25.30
N ASP A 330 -19.75 -56.88 -24.18
CA ASP A 330 -19.73 -58.24 -23.59
C ASP A 330 -18.37 -58.81 -23.10
N GLN A 331 -18.27 -59.65 -22.05
CA GLN A 331 -19.12 -60.12 -20.95
C GLN A 331 -18.20 -60.97 -20.04
N ALA A 332 -18.69 -61.26 -18.83
CA ALA A 332 -18.29 -62.35 -17.92
C ALA A 332 -17.03 -62.12 -17.05
N ALA A 333 -16.94 -62.61 -15.82
CA ALA A 333 -17.87 -63.13 -14.79
C ALA A 333 -16.96 -63.45 -13.57
N ASP A 334 -17.60 -63.67 -12.42
CA ASP A 334 -17.10 -64.25 -11.16
C ASP A 334 -16.42 -63.26 -10.18
N GLN A 335 -17.04 -62.83 -9.04
CA GLN A 335 -17.52 -63.56 -7.84
C GLN A 335 -16.38 -64.30 -7.11
N ASP A 336 -16.11 -64.21 -5.81
CA ASP A 336 -16.81 -63.73 -4.60
C ASP A 336 -15.77 -63.42 -3.48
N ASP A 337 -16.29 -63.02 -2.30
CA ASP A 337 -15.72 -62.91 -0.93
C ASP A 337 -15.48 -61.45 -0.47
N GLU A 338 -16.50 -60.78 0.11
CA GLU A 338 -16.95 -60.84 1.52
C GLU A 338 -15.88 -60.34 2.51
N ASP A 339 -16.15 -59.60 3.57
CA ASP A 339 -17.23 -58.75 4.08
C ASP A 339 -16.66 -58.31 5.45
N GLU A 340 -16.75 -57.04 5.85
CA GLU A 340 -16.86 -56.66 7.27
C GLU A 340 -17.02 -55.14 7.42
N SER A 341 -18.07 -54.75 8.17
CA SER A 341 -18.39 -53.44 8.76
C SER A 341 -19.43 -52.53 8.06
N GLU A 342 -20.69 -52.96 7.99
CA GLU A 342 -21.85 -52.09 7.66
C GLU A 342 -22.56 -51.47 8.88
N ASP A 343 -22.20 -51.81 10.12
CA ASP A 343 -22.98 -51.42 11.31
C ASP A 343 -22.84 -49.94 11.77
N SER A 344 -22.00 -49.12 11.12
CA SER A 344 -21.73 -47.73 11.59
C SER A 344 -22.32 -46.60 10.73
N GLU A 345 -22.82 -46.90 9.52
CA GLU A 345 -23.39 -45.89 8.62
C GLU A 345 -24.91 -45.71 8.80
N GLU A 346 -25.64 -46.73 9.26
CA GLU A 346 -27.08 -46.63 9.48
C GLU A 346 -27.43 -45.76 10.71
N GLU A 347 -26.69 -45.89 11.83
CA GLU A 347 -26.91 -45.05 13.03
C GLU A 347 -26.60 -43.56 12.77
N ASN A 348 -25.60 -43.25 11.93
CA ASN A 348 -25.24 -41.86 11.61
C ASN A 348 -26.25 -41.18 10.68
N ASN A 349 -26.90 -41.93 9.78
CA ASN A 349 -27.91 -41.40 8.88
C ASN A 349 -29.26 -41.17 9.58
N ASP A 350 -29.65 -42.06 10.49
CA ASP A 350 -30.88 -41.89 11.28
C ASP A 350 -30.80 -40.74 12.29
N GLU A 351 -29.63 -40.54 12.92
CA GLU A 351 -29.42 -39.42 13.85
C GLU A 351 -29.32 -38.08 13.10
N ARG A 352 -28.71 -38.07 11.90
CA ARG A 352 -28.68 -36.90 10.99
C ARG A 352 -30.09 -36.48 10.58
N ASP A 353 -30.92 -37.43 10.18
CA ASP A 353 -32.28 -37.14 9.72
C ASP A 353 -33.18 -36.72 10.90
N ARG A 354 -32.95 -37.25 12.11
CA ARG A 354 -33.54 -36.75 13.38
C ARG A 354 -33.21 -35.28 13.66
N VAL A 355 -31.92 -34.91 13.54
CA VAL A 355 -31.41 -33.54 13.77
C VAL A 355 -32.06 -32.56 12.78
N LEU A 356 -32.10 -32.90 11.50
CA LEU A 356 -32.67 -32.05 10.45
C LEU A 356 -34.19 -31.85 10.62
N LYS A 357 -34.89 -32.91 11.02
CA LYS A 357 -36.33 -32.88 11.33
C LYS A 357 -36.64 -32.03 12.57
N GLN A 358 -35.79 -32.07 13.61
CA GLN A 358 -35.92 -31.21 14.79
C GLN A 358 -35.66 -29.72 14.50
N MET A 359 -34.80 -29.40 13.52
CA MET A 359 -34.52 -28.03 13.10
C MET A 359 -35.60 -27.40 12.18
N LYS A 360 -36.63 -28.18 11.81
CA LYS A 360 -37.70 -27.81 10.87
C LYS A 360 -37.19 -27.33 9.50
N PHE A 361 -36.10 -27.91 9.02
CA PHE A 361 -35.71 -27.79 7.61
C PHE A 361 -36.60 -28.73 6.76
N PRO A 362 -36.81 -28.46 5.46
CA PRO A 362 -37.55 -29.38 4.61
C PRO A 362 -36.90 -30.77 4.62
N ASP A 363 -37.70 -31.85 4.60
CA ASP A 363 -37.20 -33.22 4.53
C ASP A 363 -36.30 -33.35 3.30
N LEU A 364 -35.01 -33.63 3.54
CA LEU A 364 -34.02 -33.88 2.50
C LEU A 364 -33.99 -35.39 2.28
N GLN A 365 -34.17 -35.84 1.04
CA GLN A 365 -34.12 -37.26 0.74
C GLN A 365 -32.66 -37.70 0.71
N GLY A 366 -32.36 -38.95 1.11
CA GLY A 366 -31.00 -39.48 1.25
C GLY A 366 -30.11 -39.44 -0.01
N GLY A 367 -30.61 -38.97 -1.15
CA GLY A 367 -29.84 -38.75 -2.39
C GLY A 367 -29.52 -37.27 -2.72
N ASP A 368 -29.88 -36.30 -1.87
CA ASP A 368 -29.67 -34.88 -2.18
C ASP A 368 -28.19 -34.47 -2.07
N SER A 369 -27.63 -33.91 -3.15
CA SER A 369 -26.24 -33.42 -3.14
C SER A 369 -26.01 -32.33 -2.09
N LEU A 370 -24.80 -32.28 -1.51
CA LEU A 370 -24.38 -31.25 -0.53
C LEU A 370 -24.67 -29.81 -0.98
N THR A 371 -24.63 -29.55 -2.28
CA THR A 371 -24.96 -28.23 -2.84
C THR A 371 -26.46 -27.92 -2.75
N SER A 372 -27.32 -28.92 -2.98
CA SER A 372 -28.78 -28.81 -2.81
C SER A 372 -29.15 -28.51 -1.36
N ILE A 373 -28.51 -29.22 -0.42
CA ILE A 373 -28.71 -29.07 1.02
C ILE A 373 -28.30 -27.67 1.49
N ALA A 374 -27.12 -27.19 1.09
CA ALA A 374 -26.66 -25.84 1.43
C ALA A 374 -27.59 -24.75 0.89
N VAL A 375 -28.10 -24.92 -0.34
CA VAL A 375 -29.06 -24.00 -0.96
C VAL A 375 -30.40 -24.00 -0.22
N ALA A 376 -30.90 -25.17 0.20
CA ALA A 376 -32.13 -25.28 0.99
C ALA A 376 -32.01 -24.57 2.36
N ILE A 377 -30.87 -24.72 3.04
CA ILE A 377 -30.57 -24.05 4.32
C ILE A 377 -30.51 -22.54 4.13
N CYS A 378 -29.76 -22.05 3.13
CA CYS A 378 -29.66 -20.62 2.83
C CYS A 378 -31.03 -19.99 2.51
N ASN A 379 -31.86 -20.68 1.72
CA ASN A 379 -33.20 -20.21 1.38
C ASN A 379 -34.13 -20.15 2.60
N SER A 380 -34.00 -21.12 3.53
CA SER A 380 -34.78 -21.14 4.76
C SER A 380 -34.36 -20.02 5.73
N LEU A 381 -33.06 -19.71 5.82
CA LEU A 381 -32.54 -18.57 6.58
C LEU A 381 -32.99 -17.23 5.99
N GLN A 382 -32.95 -17.07 4.66
CA GLN A 382 -33.44 -15.88 3.97
C GLN A 382 -34.93 -15.64 4.23
N LYS A 383 -35.76 -16.69 4.20
CA LYS A 383 -37.20 -16.59 4.53
C LYS A 383 -37.41 -16.14 5.99
N ARG A 384 -36.58 -16.59 6.93
CA ARG A 384 -36.65 -16.18 8.35
C ARG A 384 -36.21 -14.72 8.53
N MET A 385 -35.17 -14.28 7.82
CA MET A 385 -34.75 -12.87 7.80
C MET A 385 -35.81 -11.94 7.19
N ALA A 386 -36.46 -12.35 6.10
CA ALA A 386 -37.58 -11.60 5.53
C ALA A 386 -38.76 -11.46 6.51
N LYS A 387 -39.02 -12.50 7.32
CA LYS A 387 -40.04 -12.48 8.38
C LYS A 387 -39.67 -11.52 9.52
N LEU A 388 -38.39 -11.37 9.84
CA LEU A 388 -37.89 -10.39 10.82
C LEU A 388 -38.03 -8.95 10.31
N ALA A 389 -37.75 -8.71 9.03
CA ALA A 389 -37.98 -7.39 8.40
C ALA A 389 -39.48 -7.03 8.36
N LEU A 390 -40.37 -8.01 8.14
CA LEU A 390 -41.82 -7.81 8.20
C LEU A 390 -42.31 -7.51 9.63
N LEU A 391 -41.67 -8.09 10.65
CA LEU A 391 -41.89 -7.75 12.05
C LEU A 391 -41.40 -6.33 12.35
N GLU A 392 -40.25 -5.91 11.82
CA GLU A 392 -39.71 -4.55 11.93
C GLU A 392 -40.69 -3.50 11.37
N ASN A 393 -41.31 -3.78 10.22
CA ASN A 393 -42.36 -2.91 9.66
C ASN A 393 -43.64 -2.89 10.51
N LYS A 394 -44.04 -4.02 11.11
CA LYS A 394 -45.15 -4.04 12.08
C LYS A 394 -44.80 -3.31 13.38
N PHE A 395 -43.53 -3.25 13.76
CA PHE A 395 -43.06 -2.49 14.92
C PHE A 395 -43.20 -0.97 14.69
N SER A 396 -43.05 -0.48 13.46
CA SER A 396 -43.28 0.93 13.13
C SER A 396 -44.76 1.36 13.14
N GLU A 397 -45.70 0.42 13.15
CA GLU A 397 -47.15 0.70 13.07
C GLU A 397 -47.85 0.76 14.45
N LEU A 398 -47.18 0.38 15.55
CA LEU A 398 -47.79 0.32 16.88
C LEU A 398 -47.80 1.68 17.60
N LYS A 399 -48.99 2.15 18.00
CA LYS A 399 -49.21 3.48 18.60
C LYS A 399 -49.02 3.56 20.12
N ASN A 400 -48.95 2.43 20.85
CA ASN A 400 -48.90 2.43 22.32
C ASN A 400 -47.70 1.62 22.90
N PRO A 401 -46.76 2.27 23.62
CA PRO A 401 -45.54 1.62 24.13
C PRO A 401 -45.72 0.57 25.24
N LEU A 402 -46.86 0.55 25.94
CA LEU A 402 -47.06 -0.33 27.10
C LEU A 402 -47.44 -1.76 26.73
N ASP A 403 -48.27 -1.94 25.69
CA ASP A 403 -48.59 -3.27 25.14
C ASP A 403 -47.35 -3.91 24.50
N LEU A 404 -46.48 -3.08 23.92
CA LEU A 404 -45.20 -3.47 23.35
C LEU A 404 -44.28 -4.09 24.42
N HIS A 405 -44.22 -3.52 25.63
CA HIS A 405 -43.35 -4.02 26.69
C HIS A 405 -43.77 -5.40 27.21
N ARG A 406 -45.09 -5.62 27.36
CA ARG A 406 -45.64 -6.88 27.88
C ARG A 406 -45.54 -8.02 26.86
N GLN A 407 -45.78 -7.75 25.58
CA GLN A 407 -45.62 -8.74 24.50
C GLN A 407 -44.15 -9.00 24.15
N MET A 408 -43.27 -8.01 24.30
CA MET A 408 -41.82 -8.17 24.13
C MET A 408 -41.21 -9.05 25.21
N GLY A 409 -41.60 -8.87 26.48
CA GLY A 409 -41.03 -9.64 27.59
C GLY A 409 -41.19 -11.16 27.40
N THR A 410 -42.38 -11.62 27.03
CA THR A 410 -42.66 -13.04 26.80
C THR A 410 -42.02 -13.56 25.51
N LYS A 411 -42.13 -12.84 24.39
CA LYS A 411 -41.55 -13.31 23.11
C LYS A 411 -40.02 -13.29 23.10
N ILE A 412 -39.39 -12.33 23.75
CA ILE A 412 -37.92 -12.28 23.86
C ILE A 412 -37.43 -13.40 24.77
N THR A 413 -38.13 -13.69 25.87
CA THR A 413 -37.79 -14.82 26.76
C THR A 413 -37.92 -16.16 26.03
N GLU A 414 -38.98 -16.37 25.25
CA GLU A 414 -39.13 -17.57 24.41
C GLU A 414 -38.07 -17.67 23.32
N MET A 415 -37.67 -16.54 22.71
CA MET A 415 -36.65 -16.51 21.67
C MET A 415 -35.25 -16.77 22.23
N ILE A 416 -34.95 -16.25 23.42
CA ILE A 416 -33.71 -16.53 24.16
C ILE A 416 -33.65 -18.02 24.53
N ALA A 417 -34.74 -18.60 25.03
CA ALA A 417 -34.79 -20.04 25.33
C ALA A 417 -34.53 -20.90 24.08
N LYS A 418 -35.12 -20.53 22.93
CA LYS A 418 -34.90 -21.21 21.64
C LYS A 418 -33.48 -21.03 21.08
N MET A 419 -32.86 -19.87 21.27
CA MET A 419 -31.48 -19.63 20.83
C MET A 419 -30.47 -20.33 21.74
N SER A 420 -30.75 -20.42 23.05
CA SER A 420 -29.92 -21.18 23.99
C SER A 420 -29.95 -22.67 23.65
N SER A 421 -31.14 -23.25 23.41
CA SER A 421 -31.24 -24.66 23.03
C SER A 421 -30.59 -24.96 21.68
N LEU A 422 -30.69 -24.05 20.70
CA LEU A 422 -30.04 -24.20 19.40
C LEU A 422 -28.50 -24.13 19.52
N ASN A 423 -27.99 -23.33 20.44
CA ASN A 423 -26.57 -23.18 20.69
C ASN A 423 -25.98 -24.42 21.41
N ASP A 424 -26.68 -24.95 22.41
CA ASP A 424 -26.29 -26.19 23.09
C ASP A 424 -26.27 -27.36 22.08
N TYR A 425 -27.23 -27.38 21.16
CA TYR A 425 -27.32 -28.40 20.11
C TYR A 425 -26.24 -28.28 19.04
N MET A 426 -25.88 -27.06 18.64
CA MET A 426 -24.73 -26.83 17.76
C MET A 426 -23.42 -27.21 18.45
N GLY A 427 -23.28 -26.93 19.74
CA GLY A 427 -22.14 -27.39 20.55
C GLY A 427 -21.97 -28.90 20.51
N SER A 428 -23.08 -29.65 20.68
CA SER A 428 -23.08 -31.11 20.57
C SER A 428 -22.70 -31.59 19.15
N ALA A 429 -23.26 -31.00 18.10
CA ALA A 429 -22.94 -31.37 16.72
C ALA A 429 -21.45 -31.14 16.36
N TYR A 430 -20.81 -30.12 16.96
CA TYR A 430 -19.37 -29.89 16.83
C TYR A 430 -18.53 -30.92 17.59
N SER A 431 -18.95 -31.35 18.79
CA SER A 431 -18.22 -32.37 19.56
C SER A 431 -18.26 -33.77 18.93
N TYR A 432 -19.24 -34.06 18.07
CA TYR A 432 -19.39 -35.34 17.39
C TYR A 432 -18.77 -35.39 15.97
N GLY A 433 -18.08 -34.34 15.53
CA GLY A 433 -17.30 -34.38 14.27
C GLY A 433 -18.12 -34.30 12.98
N LEU A 434 -19.40 -33.90 13.04
CA LEU A 434 -20.32 -33.86 11.88
C LEU A 434 -20.02 -32.74 10.85
N VAL A 435 -18.94 -31.97 11.01
CA VAL A 435 -18.51 -30.93 10.06
C VAL A 435 -17.06 -31.16 9.67
N ASN A 436 -16.84 -31.76 8.49
CA ASN A 436 -15.50 -32.04 7.98
C ASN A 436 -14.73 -30.74 7.66
N GLY A 437 -13.56 -30.59 8.29
CA GLY A 437 -12.64 -29.47 8.03
C GLY A 437 -11.71 -29.09 9.20
N PHE A 438 -11.87 -29.67 10.39
CA PHE A 438 -11.00 -29.43 11.54
C PHE A 438 -10.62 -30.75 12.20
N LYS A 439 -9.33 -31.05 12.29
CA LYS A 439 -8.83 -32.23 13.01
C LYS A 439 -9.07 -32.06 14.51
N LYS A 440 -9.71 -33.05 15.14
CA LYS A 440 -10.05 -33.13 16.56
C LYS A 440 -8.84 -32.91 17.48
N GLU A 441 -7.65 -33.33 17.04
CA GLU A 441 -6.39 -33.18 17.78
C GLU A 441 -6.01 -31.71 18.08
N SER A 442 -6.46 -30.76 17.26
CA SER A 442 -6.12 -29.33 17.46
C SER A 442 -6.92 -28.66 18.58
N PHE A 443 -8.00 -29.29 19.06
CA PHE A 443 -8.93 -28.71 20.03
C PHE A 443 -8.72 -29.27 21.44
N GLU A 444 -8.33 -30.55 21.57
CA GLU A 444 -8.14 -31.20 22.87
C GLU A 444 -6.92 -30.68 23.65
N LEU A 445 -5.90 -30.16 22.94
CA LEU A 445 -4.67 -29.65 23.55
C LEU A 445 -4.80 -28.28 24.26
N LYS A 446 -5.93 -27.57 24.13
CA LYS A 446 -6.09 -26.21 24.70
C LYS A 446 -7.12 -26.06 25.82
N ILE A 447 -7.87 -27.10 26.18
CA ILE A 447 -8.97 -27.00 27.17
C ILE A 447 -8.62 -27.64 28.53
N GLN A 448 -7.47 -28.28 28.69
CA GLN A 448 -7.18 -28.99 29.95
C GLN A 448 -6.93 -28.09 31.20
N HIS A 449 -6.86 -26.76 31.10
CA HIS A 449 -6.48 -25.91 32.26
C HIS A 449 -7.38 -24.70 32.59
N CYS A 450 -8.64 -24.62 32.13
CA CYS A 450 -9.54 -23.52 32.53
C CYS A 450 -10.68 -23.98 33.45
N PRO A 451 -10.76 -23.52 34.72
CA PRO A 451 -11.84 -23.90 35.64
C PRO A 451 -13.22 -23.31 35.23
N PRO A 452 -14.33 -24.06 35.39
CA PRO A 452 -15.68 -23.66 34.94
C PRO A 452 -16.23 -22.33 35.51
N HIS A 453 -15.66 -21.82 36.60
CA HIS A 453 -16.14 -20.61 37.27
C HIS A 453 -15.74 -19.31 36.52
N GLU A 454 -14.64 -19.33 35.75
CA GLU A 454 -14.17 -18.15 35.02
C GLU A 454 -15.00 -17.90 33.76
N PHE A 455 -15.48 -18.96 33.10
CA PHE A 455 -16.36 -18.88 31.93
C PHE A 455 -17.72 -18.23 32.29
N ARG A 456 -18.30 -18.58 33.44
CA ARG A 456 -19.52 -17.94 33.95
C ARG A 456 -19.33 -16.45 34.27
N THR A 457 -18.16 -16.07 34.76
CA THR A 457 -17.84 -14.67 35.11
C THR A 457 -17.63 -13.81 33.86
N ILE A 458 -16.98 -14.36 32.84
CA ILE A 458 -16.81 -13.71 31.53
C ILE A 458 -18.16 -13.52 30.83
N PHE A 459 -19.05 -14.51 30.91
CA PHE A 459 -20.35 -14.46 30.25
C PHE A 459 -21.37 -13.54 30.96
N SER A 460 -21.37 -13.50 32.30
CA SER A 460 -22.17 -12.55 33.09
C SER A 460 -21.83 -11.08 32.78
N ARG A 461 -20.54 -10.80 32.48
CA ARG A 461 -20.07 -9.46 32.07
C ARG A 461 -20.48 -9.12 30.62
N LEU A 462 -20.55 -10.11 29.73
CA LEU A 462 -21.03 -9.96 28.35
C LEU A 462 -22.54 -9.66 28.28
N LEU A 463 -23.34 -10.36 29.10
CA LEU A 463 -24.78 -10.10 29.25
C LEU A 463 -25.03 -8.72 29.87
N SER A 464 -24.31 -8.35 30.94
CA SER A 464 -24.42 -7.02 31.58
C SER A 464 -24.06 -5.88 30.61
N TRP A 465 -23.08 -6.08 29.72
CA TRP A 465 -22.71 -5.11 28.68
C TRP A 465 -23.77 -4.98 27.58
N PHE A 466 -24.40 -6.10 27.16
CA PHE A 466 -25.49 -6.09 26.19
C PHE A 466 -26.74 -5.38 26.73
N PHE A 467 -27.10 -5.63 27.99
CA PHE A 467 -28.21 -4.95 28.68
C PHE A 467 -27.92 -3.46 28.88
N ALA A 468 -26.70 -3.06 29.27
CA ALA A 468 -26.32 -1.66 29.46
C ALA A 468 -26.42 -0.83 28.16
N LYS A 469 -26.18 -1.45 26.99
CA LYS A 469 -26.31 -0.79 25.68
C LYS A 469 -27.76 -0.68 25.19
N GLY A 470 -28.59 -1.68 25.49
CA GLY A 470 -30.03 -1.66 25.21
C GLY A 470 -30.77 -0.64 26.08
N TYR A 471 -30.46 -0.59 27.38
CA TYR A 471 -31.10 0.31 28.35
C TYR A 471 -30.72 1.79 28.13
N ARG A 472 -29.48 2.10 27.69
CA ARG A 472 -29.04 3.48 27.41
C ARG A 472 -29.78 4.12 26.23
N LYS A 473 -30.10 3.34 25.19
CA LYS A 473 -30.88 3.84 24.05
C LYS A 473 -32.35 4.07 24.42
N LEU A 474 -32.90 3.26 25.33
CA LEU A 474 -34.27 3.37 25.79
C LEU A 474 -34.48 4.60 26.71
N LEU A 475 -33.54 4.87 27.63
CA LEU A 475 -33.60 6.01 28.56
C LEU A 475 -33.34 7.37 27.89
N CYS A 476 -32.45 7.44 26.89
CA CYS A 476 -32.24 8.69 26.13
C CYS A 476 -33.48 9.09 25.31
N GLY A 477 -34.25 8.13 24.79
CA GLY A 477 -35.49 8.40 24.05
C GLY A 477 -36.66 8.81 24.95
N THR A 478 -36.80 8.19 26.13
CA THR A 478 -37.86 8.55 27.10
C THR A 478 -37.59 9.86 27.82
N TRP A 479 -36.31 10.21 28.08
CA TRP A 479 -35.95 11.47 28.72
C TRP A 479 -36.13 12.68 27.78
N TRP A 480 -35.91 12.50 26.47
CA TRP A 480 -36.17 13.55 25.47
C TRP A 480 -37.68 13.81 25.26
N LEU A 481 -38.52 12.77 25.29
CA LEU A 481 -39.98 12.91 25.15
C LEU A 481 -40.65 13.53 26.40
N MET A 482 -40.10 13.29 27.61
CA MET A 482 -40.58 13.92 28.84
C MET A 482 -40.18 15.41 28.95
N MET A 483 -39.05 15.81 28.37
CA MET A 483 -38.57 17.20 28.42
C MET A 483 -39.17 18.10 27.32
N SER A 484 -39.76 17.53 26.26
CA SER A 484 -40.34 18.27 25.13
C SER A 484 -41.80 18.71 25.33
N GLN A 485 -42.44 18.38 26.47
CA GLN A 485 -43.81 18.81 26.79
C GLN A 485 -43.90 20.00 27.77
N THR A 486 -42.79 20.67 28.10
CA THR A 486 -42.78 21.85 28.98
C THR A 486 -42.05 23.04 28.36
N ALA A 487 -42.59 23.60 27.27
CA ALA A 487 -42.16 24.91 26.78
C ALA A 487 -43.40 25.76 26.45
N ALA A 488 -43.64 26.77 27.31
CA ALA A 488 -44.70 27.75 27.13
C ALA A 488 -44.39 28.72 25.97
N PRO A 489 -45.41 29.27 25.27
CA PRO A 489 -45.20 30.16 24.13
C PRO A 489 -44.80 31.58 24.58
N LYS A 490 -43.83 32.19 23.89
CA LYS A 490 -43.45 33.61 24.03
C LYS A 490 -44.23 34.49 23.02
N PRO A 491 -44.58 35.74 23.39
CA PRO A 491 -45.44 36.61 22.59
C PRO A 491 -44.65 37.40 21.52
N PRO A 492 -45.32 38.01 20.53
CA PRO A 492 -44.69 38.65 19.38
C PRO A 492 -44.50 40.16 19.57
N GLY A 493 -43.47 40.70 18.92
CA GLY A 493 -43.38 42.11 18.52
C GLY A 493 -42.12 42.84 19.01
N GLU A 494 -41.28 43.28 18.07
CA GLU A 494 -40.98 44.70 17.87
C GLU A 494 -40.01 44.91 16.68
N GLU A 495 -40.42 45.82 15.80
CA GLU A 495 -39.69 46.29 14.62
C GLU A 495 -38.48 47.16 15.00
N LYS A 496 -37.41 47.11 14.20
CA LYS A 496 -36.32 48.11 14.24
C LYS A 496 -36.24 48.87 12.92
N PRO A 497 -36.07 50.21 12.93
CA PRO A 497 -35.95 51.00 11.71
C PRO A 497 -34.50 51.10 11.21
N LYS A 498 -34.41 51.35 9.90
CA LYS A 498 -33.19 51.62 9.13
C LYS A 498 -32.68 53.05 9.34
N SER A 499 -31.37 53.22 9.46
CA SER A 499 -30.55 54.37 9.03
C SER A 499 -29.08 53.92 9.11
N GLY A 500 -28.09 54.31 8.30
CA GLY A 500 -27.94 55.31 7.26
C GLY A 500 -26.47 55.81 7.31
N GLY A 501 -25.77 55.85 6.17
CA GLY A 501 -24.70 56.84 5.91
C GLY A 501 -23.25 56.61 6.40
N LYS A 502 -22.33 56.59 5.42
CA LYS A 502 -20.84 56.74 5.42
C LYS A 502 -20.33 58.06 6.09
N PRO A 503 -19.01 58.39 6.25
CA PRO A 503 -17.84 57.97 5.44
C PRO A 503 -16.44 57.84 6.12
N LYS A 504 -15.47 57.49 5.25
CA LYS A 504 -14.01 57.43 5.40
C LYS A 504 -13.36 58.70 5.96
N GLY A 505 -12.27 58.53 6.71
CA GLY A 505 -11.28 59.58 7.00
C GLY A 505 -9.97 59.00 7.55
N LYS A 506 -8.87 59.17 6.80
CA LYS A 506 -7.48 58.93 7.24
C LYS A 506 -6.99 60.17 8.01
N ALA A 507 -6.22 60.00 9.09
CA ALA A 507 -5.19 60.96 9.50
C ALA A 507 -4.13 60.30 10.41
N LYS A 508 -2.86 60.49 10.04
CA LYS A 508 -1.67 60.29 10.86
C LYS A 508 -1.53 61.45 11.87
N ALA A 509 -1.02 61.18 13.07
CA ALA A 509 -0.09 62.07 13.78
C ALA A 509 0.57 61.35 14.96
N ALA A 510 1.83 61.72 15.21
CA ALA A 510 2.78 61.08 16.10
C ALA A 510 2.87 61.73 17.48
N ALA A 511 3.46 60.96 18.41
CA ALA A 511 4.30 61.36 19.54
C ALA A 511 3.71 62.19 20.71
N LYS A 512 3.67 61.58 21.91
CA LYS A 512 4.53 62.00 23.03
C LYS A 512 4.48 61.02 24.22
N LYS A 513 5.66 60.88 24.84
CA LYS A 513 6.06 60.05 25.98
C LYS A 513 5.74 60.80 27.28
N ALA A 514 5.10 60.17 28.27
CA ALA A 514 5.21 60.54 29.68
C ALA A 514 4.77 59.38 30.59
N SER A 515 5.55 59.18 31.65
CA SER A 515 5.52 58.15 32.67
C SER A 515 4.26 58.14 33.54
N ALA A 516 3.78 56.94 33.89
CA ALA A 516 2.78 56.73 34.95
C ALA A 516 3.26 55.63 35.94
N PRO A 517 2.82 55.67 37.23
CA PRO A 517 3.36 54.85 38.33
C PRO A 517 2.80 53.43 38.35
N PRO A 518 3.36 52.51 39.18
CA PRO A 518 3.03 51.08 39.12
C PRO A 518 1.61 50.78 39.64
N PRO A 519 0.91 49.77 39.08
CA PRO A 519 -0.42 49.40 39.52
C PRO A 519 -0.40 48.57 40.80
N SER A 520 -1.31 48.88 41.71
CA SER A 520 -1.68 48.10 42.89
C SER A 520 -2.25 46.72 42.53
N PRO A 521 -2.12 45.71 43.42
CA PRO A 521 -2.55 44.34 43.15
C PRO A 521 -4.08 44.21 43.05
N PRO A 522 -4.60 43.29 42.21
CA PRO A 522 -6.04 43.09 42.06
C PRO A 522 -6.63 42.29 43.25
N PRO A 523 -7.91 42.52 43.60
CA PRO A 523 -8.61 41.76 44.63
C PRO A 523 -8.92 40.31 44.15
N PRO A 524 -9.14 39.36 45.08
CA PRO A 524 -9.32 37.96 44.75
C PRO A 524 -10.62 37.74 43.96
N SER A 525 -10.50 37.30 42.71
CA SER A 525 -11.63 36.98 41.85
C SER A 525 -12.29 35.68 42.27
N SER A 526 -13.61 35.74 42.40
CA SER A 526 -14.53 34.65 42.69
C SER A 526 -14.37 33.45 41.74
N ARG A 527 -14.43 32.27 42.37
CA ARG A 527 -14.40 30.91 41.81
C ARG A 527 -15.49 30.75 40.73
N LYS A 528 -15.12 30.87 39.45
CA LYS A 528 -16.00 30.48 38.33
C LYS A 528 -16.11 28.96 38.28
N LYS A 529 -17.33 28.45 38.41
CA LYS A 529 -17.66 27.03 38.19
C LYS A 529 -17.26 26.63 36.77
N GLY A 530 -16.48 25.56 36.66
CA GLY A 530 -15.97 25.03 35.40
C GLY A 530 -17.10 24.69 34.42
N LYS A 531 -16.97 25.23 33.21
CA LYS A 531 -17.79 24.86 32.05
C LYS A 531 -17.25 23.51 31.55
N GLN A 532 -18.05 22.44 31.67
CA GLN A 532 -17.72 21.16 31.05
C GLN A 532 -17.62 21.35 29.54
N CYS A 533 -16.46 21.06 28.98
CA CYS A 533 -16.25 20.97 27.54
C CYS A 533 -16.84 19.63 27.07
N THR A 534 -18.04 19.67 26.48
CA THR A 534 -18.56 18.57 25.68
C THR A 534 -18.18 18.84 24.23
N THR A 535 -17.19 18.11 23.71
CA THR A 535 -16.88 18.06 22.27
C THR A 535 -18.03 17.40 21.52
N THR A 536 -18.99 18.20 21.05
CA THR A 536 -19.91 17.82 19.97
C THR A 536 -19.17 17.94 18.65
N VAL A 537 -19.25 16.90 17.80
CA VAL A 537 -18.77 16.95 16.41
C VAL A 537 -19.63 17.95 15.66
N ASP A 538 -19.01 19.04 15.21
CA ASP A 538 -19.67 20.16 14.54
C ASP A 538 -19.96 19.81 13.07
N PHE A 539 -21.25 19.81 12.68
CA PHE A 539 -21.69 19.49 11.33
C PHE A 539 -21.61 20.70 10.37
N ASP A 540 -21.32 21.91 10.87
CA ASP A 540 -21.15 23.13 10.07
C ASP A 540 -19.94 23.07 9.10
N ARG A 541 -19.02 22.11 9.32
CA ARG A 541 -17.86 21.88 8.42
C ARG A 541 -18.26 21.49 7.00
N ALA A 542 -19.32 20.68 6.83
CA ALA A 542 -19.72 20.19 5.51
C ALA A 542 -20.26 21.32 4.61
N GLU A 543 -20.90 22.33 5.20
CA GLU A 543 -21.44 23.50 4.50
C GLU A 543 -20.32 24.46 4.09
N GLN A 544 -19.32 24.67 4.96
CA GLN A 544 -18.10 25.41 4.61
C GLN A 544 -17.30 24.75 3.47
N TYR A 545 -17.20 23.41 3.45
CA TYR A 545 -16.56 22.70 2.35
C TYR A 545 -17.37 22.82 1.04
N ALA A 546 -18.70 22.79 1.09
CA ALA A 546 -19.54 22.98 -0.08
C ALA A 546 -19.43 24.42 -0.65
N GLU A 547 -19.32 25.43 0.21
CA GLU A 547 -19.14 26.84 -0.18
C GLU A 547 -17.73 27.10 -0.76
N MET A 548 -16.68 26.48 -0.20
CA MET A 548 -15.33 26.51 -0.77
C MET A 548 -15.28 25.86 -2.17
N LEU A 549 -15.94 24.72 -2.35
CA LEU A 549 -15.99 24.05 -3.66
C LEU A 549 -16.78 24.84 -4.71
N GLY A 550 -17.70 25.71 -4.28
CA GLY A 550 -18.46 26.59 -5.17
C GLY A 550 -17.75 27.89 -5.60
N SER A 551 -16.64 28.27 -4.95
CA SER A 551 -16.01 29.60 -5.10
C SER A 551 -14.74 29.64 -5.97
N GLY A 552 -14.44 28.55 -6.70
CA GLY A 552 -13.25 28.49 -7.58
C GLY A 552 -11.94 28.24 -6.83
N VAL A 553 -12.01 27.81 -5.56
CA VAL A 553 -10.88 27.38 -4.73
C VAL A 553 -10.17 26.21 -5.40
N THR A 554 -8.84 26.29 -5.54
CA THR A 554 -8.09 25.20 -6.14
C THR A 554 -8.02 24.00 -5.19
N THR A 555 -7.76 22.81 -5.70
CA THR A 555 -7.55 21.62 -4.84
C THR A 555 -6.35 21.78 -3.91
N SER A 556 -5.41 22.69 -4.21
CA SER A 556 -4.28 23.01 -3.34
C SER A 556 -4.74 23.80 -2.11
N ASP A 557 -5.52 24.86 -2.32
CA ASP A 557 -5.98 25.74 -1.24
C ASP A 557 -6.85 24.99 -0.22
N THR A 558 -7.68 24.05 -0.70
CA THR A 558 -8.48 23.18 0.17
C THR A 558 -7.59 22.32 1.07
N LEU A 559 -6.53 21.73 0.52
CA LEU A 559 -5.62 20.89 1.30
C LEU A 559 -4.83 21.72 2.32
N ASP A 560 -4.36 22.90 1.93
CA ASP A 560 -3.62 23.80 2.83
C ASP A 560 -4.50 24.23 4.00
N HIS A 561 -5.78 24.54 3.74
CA HIS A 561 -6.76 24.83 4.78
C HIS A 561 -6.97 23.64 5.73
N MET A 562 -7.10 22.43 5.19
CA MET A 562 -7.22 21.20 6.01
C MET A 562 -5.98 20.96 6.87
N LEU A 563 -4.78 21.14 6.32
CA LEU A 563 -3.52 21.00 7.06
C LEU A 563 -3.38 22.06 8.16
N ALA A 564 -3.79 23.30 7.90
CA ALA A 564 -3.78 24.37 8.90
C ALA A 564 -4.76 24.10 10.05
N LEU A 565 -5.97 23.60 9.74
CA LEU A 565 -6.93 23.15 10.76
C LEU A 565 -6.37 21.98 11.58
N PHE A 566 -5.74 21.01 10.92
CA PHE A 566 -5.09 19.90 11.58
C PHE A 566 -3.96 20.36 12.51
N ALA A 567 -3.10 21.29 12.05
CA ALA A 567 -2.05 21.88 12.88
C ALA A 567 -2.62 22.53 14.14
N LYS A 568 -3.71 23.29 14.01
CA LYS A 568 -4.41 23.91 15.15
C LYS A 568 -4.93 22.88 16.15
N GLU A 569 -5.52 21.78 15.68
CA GLU A 569 -6.00 20.69 16.54
C GLU A 569 -4.84 20.00 17.27
N ILE A 570 -3.70 19.78 16.59
CA ILE A 570 -2.50 19.23 17.23
C ILE A 570 -1.94 20.18 18.29
N VAL A 571 -1.88 21.49 18.00
CA VAL A 571 -1.44 22.51 18.96
C VAL A 571 -2.33 22.49 20.21
N ASP A 572 -3.64 22.41 20.03
CA ASP A 572 -4.61 22.30 21.14
C ASP A 572 -4.37 21.04 21.97
N LEU A 573 -4.15 19.88 21.33
CA LEU A 573 -3.84 18.63 22.02
C LEU A 573 -2.47 18.64 22.73
N MET A 574 -1.52 19.44 22.24
CA MET A 574 -0.21 19.63 22.88
C MET A 574 -0.30 20.55 24.11
N GLN A 575 -1.06 21.64 24.01
CA GLN A 575 -1.15 22.67 25.05
C GLN A 575 -2.20 22.34 26.12
N ASN A 576 -3.37 21.88 25.68
CA ASN A 576 -4.53 21.67 26.52
C ASN A 576 -4.80 20.19 26.80
N GLY A 577 -4.29 19.28 25.97
CA GLY A 577 -4.48 17.84 26.14
C GLY A 577 -5.96 17.40 26.07
N PHE A 578 -6.25 16.20 26.53
CA PHE A 578 -7.61 15.66 26.62
C PHE A 578 -7.78 14.73 27.83
N GLN A 579 -9.01 14.60 28.34
CA GLN A 579 -9.32 13.70 29.44
C GLN A 579 -9.83 12.34 28.95
N ALA A 580 -9.21 11.26 29.41
CA ALA A 580 -9.66 9.89 29.17
C ALA A 580 -9.35 8.99 30.37
N ALA A 581 -10.34 8.19 30.79
CA ALA A 581 -10.23 7.28 31.94
C ALA A 581 -9.72 7.96 33.22
N SER A 582 -10.28 9.14 33.53
CA SER A 582 -9.89 9.98 34.68
C SER A 582 -8.42 10.45 34.68
N LYS A 583 -7.73 10.35 33.54
CA LYS A 583 -6.38 10.87 33.34
C LYS A 583 -6.40 11.97 32.27
N HIS A 584 -5.54 12.97 32.46
CA HIS A 584 -5.31 14.02 31.48
C HIS A 584 -4.08 13.63 30.63
N TRP A 585 -4.27 13.57 29.32
CA TRP A 585 -3.27 13.15 28.36
C TRP A 585 -2.87 14.32 27.48
N TYR A 586 -1.58 14.44 27.19
CA TYR A 586 -1.05 15.41 26.24
C TYR A 586 -0.48 14.67 25.04
N VAL A 587 -0.60 15.28 23.87
CA VAL A 587 0.02 14.75 22.64
C VAL A 587 1.35 15.49 22.43
N ALA A 588 2.33 14.81 21.83
CA ALA A 588 3.56 15.44 21.37
C ALA A 588 3.78 15.10 19.89
N CYS A 589 4.08 16.11 19.07
CA CYS A 589 4.46 15.90 17.69
C CYS A 589 5.97 15.62 17.62
N ILE A 590 6.36 14.46 17.07
CA ILE A 590 7.77 14.08 16.89
C ILE A 590 8.26 14.28 15.44
N GLY A 591 7.35 14.65 14.55
CA GLY A 591 7.61 14.86 13.13
C GLY A 591 6.38 14.61 12.25
N HIS A 592 6.37 15.26 11.10
CA HIS A 592 5.49 14.98 9.97
C HIS A 592 6.26 14.17 8.93
N LYS A 593 5.64 13.10 8.41
CA LYS A 593 6.24 12.21 7.41
C LYS A 593 5.30 12.05 6.22
N GLY A 594 5.89 11.81 5.06
CA GLY A 594 5.19 11.54 3.81
C GLY A 594 6.18 11.15 2.72
N ASP A 595 5.68 10.80 1.54
CA ASP A 595 6.57 10.71 0.39
C ASP A 595 7.16 12.11 0.11
N LEU A 596 8.37 12.15 -0.44
CA LEU A 596 9.09 13.40 -0.63
C LEU A 596 8.33 14.38 -1.53
N LYS A 597 7.51 13.86 -2.45
CA LYS A 597 6.67 14.67 -3.34
C LYS A 597 5.52 15.32 -2.58
N HIS A 598 4.82 14.60 -1.71
CA HIS A 598 3.78 15.17 -0.85
C HIS A 598 4.37 16.21 0.08
N VAL A 599 5.50 15.91 0.73
CA VAL A 599 6.17 16.88 1.61
C VAL A 599 6.53 18.14 0.82
N ALA A 600 7.16 18.00 -0.35
CA ALA A 600 7.58 19.13 -1.16
C ALA A 600 6.43 19.95 -1.74
N GLU A 601 5.48 19.31 -2.41
CA GLU A 601 4.47 20.01 -3.21
C GLU A 601 3.19 20.34 -2.43
N LYS A 602 2.92 19.63 -1.32
CA LYS A 602 1.60 19.65 -0.67
C LYS A 602 1.62 20.02 0.80
N ALA A 603 2.67 19.66 1.54
CA ALA A 603 2.72 19.92 2.99
C ALA A 603 3.61 21.10 3.38
N ALA A 604 4.67 21.36 2.61
CA ALA A 604 5.70 22.33 2.96
C ALA A 604 6.05 23.36 1.88
N HIS A 605 5.44 23.27 0.69
CA HIS A 605 5.69 24.18 -0.45
C HIS A 605 7.19 24.45 -0.69
N LEU A 606 7.97 23.37 -0.73
CA LEU A 606 9.42 23.45 -0.77
C LEU A 606 9.91 24.01 -2.12
N VAL A 607 10.67 25.10 -2.06
CA VAL A 607 11.44 25.64 -3.20
C VAL A 607 12.76 24.91 -3.40
N ARG A 608 13.19 24.13 -2.41
CA ARG A 608 14.30 23.18 -2.53
C ARG A 608 13.81 21.77 -2.26
N SER A 609 13.80 20.95 -3.30
CA SER A 609 13.42 19.54 -3.20
C SER A 609 14.24 18.68 -4.14
N TYR A 610 14.20 17.37 -3.91
CA TYR A 610 14.89 16.37 -4.73
C TYR A 610 14.42 16.35 -6.20
N ALA A 611 13.32 17.03 -6.53
CA ALA A 611 12.88 17.24 -7.91
C ALA A 611 13.69 18.33 -8.63
N ASN A 612 14.39 19.19 -7.89
CA ASN A 612 15.13 20.35 -8.41
C ASN A 612 16.58 20.01 -8.78
N LEU A 613 16.84 18.75 -9.15
CA LEU A 613 18.14 18.34 -9.69
C LEU A 613 18.39 19.05 -11.02
N GLY A 614 19.26 20.05 -11.01
CA GLY A 614 19.66 20.74 -12.22
C GLY A 614 20.41 19.78 -13.14
N LYS A 615 19.97 19.65 -14.39
CA LYS A 615 20.70 18.87 -15.42
C LYS A 615 21.97 19.58 -15.91
N LYS A 616 22.01 20.90 -15.76
CA LYS A 616 23.07 21.78 -16.27
C LYS A 616 23.70 22.66 -15.18
N ASN A 617 22.93 23.00 -14.14
CA ASN A 617 23.34 23.95 -13.11
C ASN A 617 23.40 23.27 -11.75
N ALA A 618 24.41 23.60 -10.95
CA ALA A 618 24.45 23.24 -9.54
C ALA A 618 23.34 23.99 -8.79
N ILE A 619 22.33 23.26 -8.32
CA ILE A 619 21.16 23.82 -7.63
C ILE A 619 21.00 23.07 -6.30
N MET A 620 20.81 23.83 -5.22
CA MET A 620 20.47 23.25 -3.92
C MET A 620 19.16 22.46 -4.02
N MET A 621 19.22 21.17 -3.74
CA MET A 621 18.10 20.25 -3.90
C MET A 621 17.60 19.65 -2.58
N CYS A 622 18.38 19.74 -1.50
CA CYS A 622 17.96 19.22 -0.22
C CYS A 622 17.08 20.24 0.52
N SER A 623 16.02 19.74 1.16
CA SER A 623 15.15 20.56 2.01
C SER A 623 15.78 20.87 3.37
N LEU A 624 16.75 20.07 3.80
CA LEU A 624 17.38 20.18 5.13
C LEU A 624 18.73 20.90 5.10
N CYS A 625 19.46 20.87 3.98
CA CYS A 625 20.80 21.44 3.84
C CYS A 625 21.00 22.08 2.45
N HIS A 626 22.22 22.56 2.16
CA HIS A 626 22.58 23.17 0.87
C HIS A 626 23.16 22.18 -0.15
N ALA A 627 23.02 20.87 0.07
CA ALA A 627 23.51 19.85 -0.86
C ALA A 627 22.95 20.04 -2.28
N GLY A 628 23.84 19.91 -3.27
CA GLY A 628 23.61 20.23 -4.68
C GLY A 628 24.13 21.61 -5.10
N ALA A 629 24.53 22.47 -4.15
CA ALA A 629 25.31 23.68 -4.46
C ALA A 629 26.71 23.31 -4.99
N ALA A 630 27.33 24.22 -5.74
CA ALA A 630 28.63 23.99 -6.39
C ALA A 630 29.74 23.55 -5.41
N SER A 631 29.74 24.07 -4.18
CA SER A 631 30.72 23.74 -3.13
C SER A 631 30.28 22.62 -2.19
N LEU A 632 29.07 22.08 -2.36
CA LEU A 632 28.45 21.10 -1.45
C LEU A 632 27.81 19.97 -2.26
N PRO A 633 28.63 19.07 -2.83
CA PRO A 633 28.13 17.92 -3.58
C PRO A 633 27.26 17.04 -2.68
N PHE A 634 26.19 16.50 -3.24
CA PHE A 634 25.25 15.68 -2.47
C PHE A 634 25.66 14.21 -2.41
N GLU A 635 26.56 13.80 -3.30
CA GLU A 635 27.12 12.49 -3.49
C GLU A 635 28.13 12.12 -2.40
N GLN A 636 28.55 13.11 -1.60
CA GLN A 636 29.42 12.93 -0.43
C GLN A 636 28.73 12.10 0.66
N ILE A 637 29.41 11.02 1.05
CA ILE A 637 28.93 9.98 1.96
C ILE A 637 29.89 9.74 3.14
N GLU A 638 30.82 10.66 3.38
CA GLU A 638 31.74 10.62 4.51
C GLU A 638 30.96 10.74 5.84
N PRO A 639 31.44 10.11 6.94
CA PRO A 639 30.78 10.21 8.25
C PRO A 639 30.55 11.63 8.77
N ASN A 640 31.37 12.59 8.34
CA ASN A 640 31.26 14.01 8.64
C ASN A 640 31.18 14.79 7.32
N PRO A 641 30.02 14.81 6.65
CA PRO A 641 29.90 15.39 5.33
C PRO A 641 29.96 16.91 5.36
N MET A 642 30.49 17.54 4.30
CA MET A 642 30.63 19.00 4.22
C MET A 642 29.28 19.72 4.36
N TRP A 643 28.23 19.13 3.77
CA TRP A 643 26.87 19.69 3.82
C TRP A 643 26.27 19.72 5.23
N ALA A 644 26.81 18.98 6.21
CA ALA A 644 26.30 18.99 7.58
C ALA A 644 26.35 20.39 8.22
N SER A 645 27.38 21.17 7.89
CA SER A 645 27.53 22.56 8.36
C SER A 645 26.44 23.50 7.83
N SER A 646 25.76 23.14 6.74
CA SER A 646 24.70 23.91 6.11
C SER A 646 23.28 23.49 6.53
N LEU A 647 23.15 22.54 7.46
CA LEU A 647 21.87 22.07 7.96
C LEU A 647 21.06 23.25 8.54
N TYR A 648 19.85 23.44 8.00
CA TYR A 648 18.89 24.47 8.42
C TYR A 648 19.38 25.92 8.27
N ALA A 649 20.48 26.14 7.54
CA ALA A 649 21.07 27.47 7.37
C ALA A 649 20.12 28.46 6.66
N THR A 650 19.23 27.95 5.81
CA THR A 650 18.22 28.75 5.10
C THR A 650 16.91 27.99 5.01
N ARG A 651 15.77 28.68 5.06
CA ARG A 651 14.45 28.08 4.92
C ARG A 651 14.25 27.54 3.49
N PRO A 652 13.69 26.34 3.28
CA PRO A 652 13.47 25.73 1.97
C PRO A 652 12.11 26.09 1.36
N TRP A 653 11.43 27.13 1.83
CA TRP A 653 10.14 27.61 1.33
C TRP A 653 10.13 29.15 1.26
N ASN A 654 9.30 29.70 0.37
CA ASN A 654 9.09 31.16 0.27
C ASN A 654 7.93 31.65 1.13
N SER A 655 7.02 30.74 1.50
CA SER A 655 5.84 30.99 2.32
C SER A 655 5.78 29.97 3.44
N ASP A 656 5.36 30.40 4.62
CA ASP A 656 5.26 29.51 5.77
C ASP A 656 4.31 28.33 5.50
N PRO A 657 4.75 27.09 5.71
CA PRO A 657 3.92 25.93 5.55
C PRO A 657 2.70 25.89 6.48
N PRO A 658 1.58 25.26 6.05
CA PRO A 658 0.38 25.15 6.88
C PRO A 658 0.60 24.37 8.19
N LEU A 659 1.61 23.50 8.25
CA LEU A 659 1.96 22.73 9.45
C LEU A 659 2.98 23.42 10.37
N LEU A 660 3.56 24.56 9.95
CA LEU A 660 4.53 25.32 10.74
C LEU A 660 4.03 25.74 12.14
N PRO A 661 2.72 26.02 12.37
CA PRO A 661 2.23 26.36 13.71
C PRO A 661 2.41 25.28 14.78
N ILE A 662 2.70 24.02 14.40
CA ILE A 662 2.93 22.93 15.36
C ILE A 662 4.24 23.20 16.11
N PRO A 663 4.23 23.31 17.46
CA PRO A 663 5.45 23.54 18.22
C PRO A 663 6.46 22.41 18.02
N PHE A 664 7.67 22.75 17.56
CA PHE A 664 8.74 21.78 17.32
C PHE A 664 10.11 22.35 17.73
N ASP A 665 10.87 22.94 16.81
CA ASP A 665 12.11 23.67 17.07
C ASP A 665 12.07 24.97 16.25
N ASP A 666 11.97 26.11 16.94
CA ASP A 666 11.85 27.43 16.28
C ASP A 666 13.09 27.79 15.46
N SER A 667 14.26 27.25 15.82
CA SER A 667 15.51 27.46 15.08
C SER A 667 15.58 26.57 13.83
N LYS A 668 14.96 25.39 13.89
CA LYS A 668 15.00 24.35 12.84
C LYS A 668 13.59 23.80 12.50
N PRO A 669 12.65 24.65 12.09
CA PRO A 669 11.29 24.23 11.77
C PRO A 669 11.21 23.19 10.64
N GLU A 670 12.20 23.15 9.74
CA GLU A 670 12.29 22.14 8.68
C GLU A 670 12.45 20.73 9.23
N MET A 671 13.01 20.59 10.45
CA MET A 671 13.19 19.30 11.12
C MET A 671 11.84 18.62 11.43
N LEU A 672 10.73 19.38 11.42
CA LEU A 672 9.38 18.82 11.46
C LEU A 672 9.16 17.83 10.29
N TYR A 673 9.70 18.12 9.10
CA TYR A 673 9.51 17.32 7.90
C TYR A 673 10.53 16.19 7.84
N ARG A 674 10.13 15.02 8.34
CA ARG A 674 10.99 13.85 8.50
C ARG A 674 11.16 13.09 7.20
N LEU A 675 12.36 12.56 7.02
CA LEU A 675 12.71 11.74 5.86
C LEU A 675 12.18 10.33 6.01
N ASP A 676 11.51 9.86 4.96
CA ASP A 676 10.89 8.55 4.94
C ASP A 676 11.86 7.48 4.41
N LEU A 677 12.37 6.64 5.30
CA LEU A 677 13.28 5.52 4.96
C LEU A 677 12.69 4.54 3.93
N PHE A 678 11.36 4.36 3.92
CA PHE A 678 10.68 3.52 2.92
C PHE A 678 10.82 4.10 1.51
N HIS A 679 10.57 5.41 1.36
CA HIS A 679 10.67 6.09 0.06
C HIS A 679 12.10 6.34 -0.39
N LEU A 680 13.01 6.58 0.54
CA LEU A 680 14.43 6.75 0.28
C LEU A 680 15.06 5.45 -0.22
N PHE A 681 14.77 4.32 0.43
CA PHE A 681 15.36 3.04 0.06
C PHE A 681 14.44 2.16 -0.79
N LYS A 682 13.35 1.60 -0.23
CA LYS A 682 12.54 0.56 -0.90
C LYS A 682 11.86 1.04 -2.20
N VAL A 683 11.55 2.33 -2.27
CA VAL A 683 11.00 3.00 -3.48
C VAL A 683 12.05 3.90 -4.15
N GLY A 684 13.30 3.85 -3.69
CA GLY A 684 14.41 4.66 -4.16
C GLY A 684 15.65 3.82 -4.43
N THR A 685 16.71 4.04 -3.66
CA THR A 685 18.04 3.41 -3.86
C THR A 685 17.98 1.89 -3.95
N GLY A 686 17.07 1.23 -3.23
CA GLY A 686 16.86 -0.22 -3.32
C GLY A 686 16.38 -0.69 -4.69
N ARG A 687 15.57 0.11 -5.39
CA ARG A 687 15.14 -0.19 -6.77
C ARG A 687 16.28 -0.01 -7.78
N ASP A 688 17.19 0.92 -7.51
CA ASP A 688 18.41 1.10 -8.30
C ASP A 688 19.34 -0.09 -8.12
N LEU A 689 19.53 -0.56 -6.87
CA LEU A 689 20.20 -1.83 -6.61
C LEU A 689 19.52 -2.97 -7.37
N CYS A 690 18.19 -3.11 -7.31
CA CYS A 690 17.50 -4.15 -8.08
C CYS A 690 17.74 -4.06 -9.60
N GLY A 691 18.05 -2.87 -10.14
CA GLY A 691 18.41 -2.65 -11.53
C GLY A 691 19.64 -3.45 -11.97
N GLY A 692 20.57 -3.76 -11.06
CA GLY A 692 21.75 -4.57 -11.36
C GLY A 692 21.44 -6.02 -11.75
N LEU A 693 20.20 -6.52 -11.62
CA LEU A 693 19.80 -7.78 -12.25
C LEU A 693 19.96 -7.75 -13.78
N VAL A 694 19.77 -6.58 -14.39
CA VAL A 694 19.99 -6.39 -15.81
C VAL A 694 21.48 -6.53 -16.15
N LEU A 695 22.38 -6.09 -15.26
CA LEU A 695 23.83 -6.24 -15.43
C LEU A 695 24.24 -7.71 -15.37
N LEU A 696 23.79 -8.43 -14.35
CA LEU A 696 24.05 -9.87 -14.21
C LEU A 696 23.49 -10.65 -15.42
N ALA A 697 22.35 -10.21 -15.96
CA ALA A 697 21.76 -10.81 -17.15
C ALA A 697 22.61 -10.51 -18.38
N LYS A 698 23.14 -9.28 -18.51
CA LYS A 698 24.08 -8.88 -19.57
C LYS A 698 25.38 -9.69 -19.52
N PHE A 699 25.86 -10.02 -18.33
CA PHE A 699 27.04 -10.88 -18.15
C PHE A 699 26.76 -12.37 -18.38
N GLY A 700 25.53 -12.77 -18.70
CA GLY A 700 25.23 -14.15 -19.09
C GLY A 700 25.12 -15.12 -17.90
N PHE A 701 24.85 -14.63 -16.69
CA PHE A 701 24.77 -15.47 -15.47
C PHE A 701 23.66 -16.53 -15.53
N TRP A 702 22.76 -16.44 -16.50
CA TRP A 702 21.69 -17.40 -16.75
C TRP A 702 21.75 -18.00 -18.16
N ASP A 703 22.90 -17.91 -18.84
CA ASP A 703 23.06 -18.44 -20.19
C ASP A 703 23.50 -19.89 -20.14
N LYS A 704 22.98 -20.68 -21.09
CA LYS A 704 23.47 -22.02 -21.39
C LYS A 704 24.02 -22.07 -22.82
N PRO A 705 24.89 -23.03 -23.15
CA PRO A 705 25.33 -23.22 -24.53
C PRO A 705 24.13 -23.33 -25.49
N GLY A 706 24.12 -22.48 -26.52
CA GLY A 706 23.05 -22.40 -27.51
C GLY A 706 21.85 -21.50 -27.15
N ASP A 707 21.83 -20.91 -25.96
CA ASP A 707 20.79 -19.94 -25.61
C ASP A 707 20.92 -18.63 -26.41
N SER A 708 19.78 -17.96 -26.63
CA SER A 708 19.81 -16.61 -27.20
C SER A 708 20.46 -15.62 -26.23
N LEU A 709 21.42 -14.84 -26.74
CA LEU A 709 22.11 -13.76 -26.02
C LEU A 709 21.30 -12.44 -25.99
N LYS A 710 20.10 -12.42 -26.59
CA LYS A 710 19.21 -11.25 -26.53
C LYS A 710 18.83 -10.97 -25.07
N LEU A 711 18.99 -9.72 -24.65
CA LEU A 711 18.74 -9.32 -23.27
C LEU A 711 17.31 -9.64 -22.78
N SER A 712 16.30 -9.58 -23.66
CA SER A 712 14.93 -9.97 -23.32
C SER A 712 14.80 -11.45 -22.93
N GLU A 713 15.52 -12.33 -23.61
CA GLU A 713 15.54 -13.77 -23.32
C GLU A 713 16.33 -14.04 -22.04
N ARG A 714 17.45 -13.34 -21.85
CA ARG A 714 18.25 -13.37 -20.61
C ARG A 714 17.43 -12.95 -19.38
N LEU A 715 16.67 -11.86 -19.48
CA LEU A 715 15.75 -11.42 -18.42
C LEU A 715 14.62 -12.43 -18.17
N THR A 716 14.14 -13.10 -19.22
CA THR A 716 13.14 -14.17 -19.08
C THR A 716 13.70 -15.37 -18.31
N ARG A 717 14.95 -15.78 -18.59
CA ARG A 717 15.64 -16.83 -17.83
C ARG A 717 15.90 -16.41 -16.38
N CYS A 718 16.39 -15.19 -16.16
CA CYS A 718 16.54 -14.59 -14.84
C CYS A 718 15.23 -14.62 -14.03
N HIS A 719 14.10 -14.29 -14.66
CA HIS A 719 12.80 -14.33 -13.99
C HIS A 719 12.36 -15.75 -13.61
N LYS A 720 12.66 -16.76 -14.44
CA LYS A 720 12.39 -18.17 -14.11
C LYS A 720 13.20 -18.59 -12.88
N ALA A 721 14.47 -18.22 -12.81
CA ALA A 721 15.32 -18.46 -11.65
C ALA A 721 14.77 -17.76 -10.39
N PHE A 722 14.34 -16.50 -10.51
CA PHE A 722 13.70 -15.77 -9.41
C PHE A 722 12.43 -16.45 -8.91
N LYS A 723 11.55 -16.91 -9.81
CA LYS A 723 10.33 -17.64 -9.44
C LYS A 723 10.62 -18.95 -8.73
N LEU A 724 11.60 -19.71 -9.23
CA LEU A 724 12.04 -20.94 -8.58
C LEU A 724 12.57 -20.65 -7.17
N TRP A 725 13.45 -19.66 -7.03
CA TRP A 725 13.97 -19.22 -5.73
C TRP A 725 12.84 -18.81 -4.78
N CYS A 726 11.87 -18.02 -5.24
CA CYS A 726 10.70 -17.64 -4.44
C CYS A 726 9.89 -18.85 -3.98
N SER A 727 9.63 -19.81 -4.88
CA SER A 727 8.90 -21.04 -4.56
C SER A 727 9.60 -21.86 -3.48
N VAL A 728 10.92 -22.02 -3.59
CA VAL A 728 11.74 -22.76 -2.61
C VAL A 728 11.75 -22.06 -1.25
N ASN A 729 11.74 -20.72 -1.23
CA ASN A 729 11.80 -19.93 0.00
C ASN A 729 10.42 -19.54 0.58
N GLY A 730 9.33 -20.12 0.06
CA GLY A 730 7.97 -19.80 0.51
C GLY A 730 7.60 -18.33 0.34
N LYS A 731 8.13 -17.66 -0.70
CA LYS A 731 7.87 -16.26 -1.01
C LYS A 731 6.90 -16.12 -2.18
N THR A 732 6.03 -15.12 -2.09
CA THR A 732 5.02 -14.84 -3.14
C THR A 732 5.23 -13.44 -3.72
N PRO A 733 5.99 -13.31 -4.83
CA PRO A 733 6.20 -12.02 -5.48
C PRO A 733 4.95 -11.57 -6.24
N ALA A 734 4.69 -10.25 -6.30
CA ALA A 734 3.64 -9.70 -7.17
C ALA A 734 4.11 -9.52 -8.63
N LEU A 735 5.40 -9.80 -8.90
CA LEU A 735 6.04 -9.65 -10.20
C LEU A 735 5.65 -10.76 -11.17
N ARG A 736 5.19 -10.37 -12.37
CA ARG A 736 4.70 -11.33 -13.39
C ARG A 736 5.79 -11.87 -14.30
N TYR A 737 6.73 -11.01 -14.69
CA TYR A 737 7.87 -11.29 -15.57
C TYR A 737 8.91 -10.18 -15.43
N PHE A 738 10.16 -10.45 -15.80
CA PHE A 738 11.19 -9.42 -15.97
C PHE A 738 11.23 -8.96 -17.42
N SER A 739 11.36 -7.65 -17.61
CA SER A 739 11.45 -7.02 -18.92
C SER A 739 12.23 -5.72 -18.82
N MET A 740 12.72 -5.23 -19.96
CA MET A 740 13.32 -3.90 -20.08
C MET A 740 12.42 -2.80 -19.49
N SER A 741 11.10 -2.91 -19.72
CA SER A 741 10.11 -1.98 -19.17
C SER A 741 9.94 -2.08 -17.65
N LEU A 742 10.10 -3.27 -17.05
CA LEU A 742 10.11 -3.40 -15.59
C LEU A 742 11.29 -2.64 -15.00
N PHE A 743 12.45 -2.67 -15.65
CA PHE A 743 13.67 -1.99 -15.20
C PHE A 743 13.83 -0.57 -15.75
N HIS A 744 12.75 0.04 -16.28
CA HIS A 744 12.75 1.39 -16.85
C HIS A 744 13.87 1.69 -17.87
N MET A 745 14.35 0.65 -18.55
CA MET A 745 15.46 0.76 -19.49
C MET A 745 14.92 0.79 -20.92
N LYS A 746 15.14 1.90 -21.64
CA LYS A 746 14.73 2.02 -23.06
C LYS A 746 15.89 1.70 -24.00
N ARG A 747 17.09 2.12 -23.62
CA ARG A 747 18.37 1.86 -24.30
C ARG A 747 19.34 1.20 -23.32
N LEU A 748 20.34 0.51 -23.84
CA LEU A 748 21.39 -0.11 -23.02
C LEU A 748 22.27 0.92 -22.28
N THR A 749 22.24 2.18 -22.73
CA THR A 749 22.92 3.31 -22.08
C THR A 749 22.10 3.94 -20.96
N ASP A 750 20.84 3.55 -20.77
CA ASP A 750 20.01 4.11 -19.70
C ASP A 750 20.29 3.37 -18.39
N HIS A 751 20.28 4.09 -17.26
CA HIS A 751 20.41 3.48 -15.93
C HIS A 751 19.16 2.66 -15.57
N PRO A 752 19.27 1.32 -15.41
CA PRO A 752 18.13 0.50 -15.05
C PRO A 752 17.75 0.68 -13.59
N TRP A 753 16.44 0.69 -13.31
CA TRP A 753 15.91 0.63 -11.96
C TRP A 753 14.56 -0.08 -11.93
N ALA A 754 14.33 -0.91 -10.92
CA ALA A 754 13.16 -1.79 -10.88
C ALA A 754 11.87 -1.04 -10.52
N ASN A 755 10.85 -1.10 -11.37
CA ASN A 755 9.51 -0.56 -11.13
C ASN A 755 8.64 -1.49 -10.26
N VAL A 756 9.07 -1.72 -9.03
CA VAL A 756 8.50 -2.77 -8.17
C VAL A 756 8.00 -2.21 -6.85
N LYS A 757 6.99 -2.83 -6.23
CA LYS A 757 6.55 -2.41 -4.90
C LYS A 757 7.68 -2.56 -3.88
N GLY A 758 7.60 -1.85 -2.75
CA GLY A 758 8.64 -1.94 -1.72
C GLY A 758 8.87 -3.36 -1.20
N SER A 759 7.82 -4.18 -1.10
CA SER A 759 7.93 -5.61 -0.75
C SER A 759 8.69 -6.42 -1.80
N ASP A 760 8.35 -6.24 -3.08
CA ASP A 760 9.02 -6.93 -4.18
C ASP A 760 10.49 -6.47 -4.32
N CYS A 761 10.78 -5.20 -4.03
CA CYS A 761 12.15 -4.68 -3.96
C CYS A 761 12.98 -5.48 -2.95
N MET A 762 12.46 -5.73 -1.75
CA MET A 762 13.18 -6.51 -0.74
C MET A 762 13.37 -7.98 -1.15
N LEU A 763 12.41 -8.58 -1.86
CA LEU A 763 12.55 -9.94 -2.41
C LEU A 763 13.60 -10.01 -3.51
N LEU A 764 13.65 -9.03 -4.40
CA LEU A 764 14.68 -8.95 -5.44
C LEU A 764 16.07 -8.78 -4.84
N LEU A 765 16.23 -7.96 -3.80
CA LEU A 765 17.51 -7.82 -3.10
C LEU A 765 17.96 -9.15 -2.47
N GLN A 766 17.06 -9.87 -1.80
CA GLN A 766 17.37 -11.21 -1.25
C GLN A 766 17.79 -12.19 -2.37
N PHE A 767 17.08 -12.17 -3.49
CA PHE A 767 17.42 -12.99 -4.65
C PHE A 767 18.78 -12.62 -5.25
N ILE A 768 19.08 -11.34 -5.45
CA ILE A 768 20.37 -10.89 -5.99
C ILE A 768 21.51 -11.31 -5.06
N LYS A 769 21.35 -11.11 -3.74
CA LYS A 769 22.35 -11.55 -2.78
C LYS A 769 22.60 -13.05 -2.90
N TRP A 770 21.54 -13.85 -2.95
CA TRP A 770 21.64 -15.30 -3.15
C TRP A 770 22.37 -15.66 -4.45
N VAL A 771 22.05 -14.99 -5.57
CA VAL A 771 22.75 -15.19 -6.86
C VAL A 771 24.24 -14.89 -6.70
N CYS A 772 24.60 -13.74 -6.13
CA CYS A 772 26.00 -13.38 -5.89
C CYS A 772 26.70 -14.43 -5.02
N ASP A 773 26.09 -14.85 -3.91
CA ASP A 773 26.68 -15.83 -2.99
C ASP A 773 26.90 -17.19 -3.67
N VAL A 774 25.95 -17.64 -4.52
CA VAL A 774 26.09 -18.88 -5.31
C VAL A 774 27.25 -18.78 -6.29
N HIS A 775 27.36 -17.69 -7.06
CA HIS A 775 28.44 -17.51 -8.03
C HIS A 775 29.80 -17.22 -7.37
N LEU A 776 29.82 -16.74 -6.12
CA LEU A 776 31.05 -16.62 -5.35
C LEU A 776 31.50 -17.97 -4.77
N SER A 777 30.55 -18.82 -4.38
CA SER A 777 30.85 -20.15 -3.83
C SER A 777 31.18 -21.17 -4.92
N SER A 778 30.52 -21.05 -6.07
CA SER A 778 30.68 -21.90 -7.24
C SER A 778 30.84 -21.04 -8.50
N PRO A 779 32.03 -20.46 -8.75
CA PRO A 779 32.25 -19.59 -9.90
C PRO A 779 32.02 -20.32 -11.23
N THR A 780 31.33 -19.66 -12.15
CA THR A 780 31.21 -20.06 -13.56
C THR A 780 32.22 -19.27 -14.40
N PRO A 781 32.53 -19.70 -15.65
CA PRO A 781 33.38 -18.93 -16.55
C PRO A 781 32.92 -17.48 -16.75
N GLU A 782 31.60 -17.24 -16.73
CA GLU A 782 31.00 -15.92 -16.85
C GLU A 782 31.12 -15.10 -15.56
N SER A 783 31.08 -15.73 -14.38
CA SER A 783 31.11 -15.00 -13.11
C SER A 783 32.51 -14.73 -12.58
N GLN A 784 33.50 -15.55 -12.97
CA GLN A 784 34.88 -15.44 -12.52
C GLN A 784 35.51 -14.06 -12.80
N PRO A 785 35.36 -13.45 -14.00
CA PRO A 785 35.88 -12.11 -14.28
C PRO A 785 35.25 -11.00 -13.42
N HIS A 786 34.08 -11.27 -12.84
CA HIS A 786 33.29 -10.30 -12.08
C HIS A 786 33.30 -10.57 -10.57
N GLU A 787 34.19 -11.45 -10.07
CA GLU A 787 34.26 -11.81 -8.65
C GLU A 787 34.36 -10.58 -7.71
N PRO A 788 35.21 -9.56 -7.96
CA PRO A 788 35.27 -8.38 -7.08
C PRO A 788 33.95 -7.61 -7.01
N LEU A 789 33.29 -7.44 -8.16
CA LEU A 789 31.98 -6.80 -8.25
C LEU A 789 30.93 -7.60 -7.47
N LEU A 790 30.91 -8.93 -7.61
CA LEU A 790 29.96 -9.78 -6.90
C LEU A 790 30.14 -9.73 -5.38
N LYS A 791 31.39 -9.69 -4.89
CA LYS A 791 31.68 -9.50 -3.46
C LYS A 791 31.13 -8.17 -2.96
N LEU A 792 31.46 -7.08 -3.68
CA LEU A 792 30.99 -5.74 -3.35
C LEU A 792 29.46 -5.66 -3.35
N TYR A 793 28.83 -6.28 -4.35
CA TYR A 793 27.39 -6.25 -4.52
C TYR A 793 26.66 -7.06 -3.45
N SER A 794 27.14 -8.29 -3.15
CA SER A 794 26.60 -9.12 -2.07
C SER A 794 26.71 -8.43 -0.71
N ARG A 795 27.86 -7.83 -0.39
CA ARG A 795 28.06 -7.09 0.88
C ARG A 795 27.14 -5.87 0.98
N THR A 796 27.08 -5.05 -0.07
CA THR A 796 26.22 -3.85 -0.11
C THR A 796 24.76 -4.22 0.13
N ILE A 797 24.26 -5.27 -0.53
CA ILE A 797 22.90 -5.77 -0.31
C ILE A 797 22.74 -6.37 1.09
N GLY A 798 23.75 -7.10 1.59
CA GLY A 798 23.77 -7.65 2.95
C GLY A 798 23.54 -6.56 4.00
N HIS A 799 24.22 -5.43 3.89
CA HIS A 799 24.03 -4.28 4.78
C HIS A 799 22.63 -3.67 4.66
N ALA A 800 22.09 -3.53 3.44
CA ALA A 800 20.71 -3.08 3.25
C ALA A 800 19.68 -4.00 3.90
N LEU A 801 19.83 -5.32 3.72
CA LEU A 801 18.93 -6.31 4.33
C LEU A 801 19.05 -6.26 5.86
N LYS A 802 20.28 -6.19 6.40
CA LYS A 802 20.53 -6.12 7.84
C LYS A 802 19.98 -4.85 8.47
N MET A 803 20.09 -3.71 7.78
CA MET A 803 19.49 -2.44 8.19
C MET A 803 17.98 -2.60 8.42
N PHE A 804 17.24 -3.18 7.46
CA PHE A 804 15.80 -3.41 7.63
C PHE A 804 15.47 -4.50 8.64
N GLU A 805 16.30 -5.53 8.78
CA GLU A 805 16.15 -6.53 9.84
C GLU A 805 16.19 -5.87 11.23
N ILE A 806 17.18 -4.99 11.48
CA ILE A 806 17.28 -4.23 12.73
C ILE A 806 16.06 -3.32 12.91
N CYS A 807 15.72 -2.50 11.91
CA CYS A 807 14.60 -1.57 12.00
C CYS A 807 13.25 -2.28 12.27
N ASN A 808 13.00 -3.45 11.66
CA ASN A 808 11.73 -4.17 11.83
C ASN A 808 11.67 -5.03 13.09
N SER A 809 12.82 -5.46 13.61
CA SER A 809 12.90 -6.29 14.83
C SER A 809 12.83 -5.47 16.13
N HIS A 810 12.96 -4.14 16.04
CA HIS A 810 12.98 -3.27 17.21
C HIS A 810 11.70 -2.43 17.33
N PRO A 811 11.30 -2.08 18.57
CA PRO A 811 10.20 -1.15 18.79
C PRO A 811 10.61 0.29 18.40
N LEU A 812 9.76 1.26 18.76
CA LEU A 812 10.01 2.69 18.51
C LEU A 812 11.38 3.16 19.05
N TRP A 813 11.78 2.65 20.22
CA TRP A 813 13.04 2.98 20.88
C TRP A 813 13.99 1.79 20.79
N MET A 814 15.13 1.98 20.13
CA MET A 814 16.17 0.96 20.00
C MET A 814 17.21 1.14 21.10
N VAL A 815 17.71 0.05 21.66
CA VAL A 815 18.89 0.11 22.54
C VAL A 815 20.10 0.64 21.77
N ARG A 816 20.96 1.40 22.45
CA ARG A 816 22.10 2.10 21.85
C ARG A 816 23.03 1.20 21.03
N THR A 817 23.28 -0.03 21.47
CA THR A 817 24.12 -1.00 20.73
C THR A 817 23.53 -1.35 19.37
N CYS A 818 22.20 -1.53 19.30
CA CYS A 818 21.48 -1.74 18.06
C CYS A 818 21.48 -0.47 17.19
N GLY A 819 21.41 0.72 17.82
CA GLY A 819 21.62 2.00 17.14
C GLY A 819 23.00 2.10 16.46
N LYS A 820 24.08 1.78 17.17
CA LYS A 820 25.44 1.73 16.60
C LYS A 820 25.53 0.75 15.43
N ASN A 821 24.93 -0.43 15.59
CA ASN A 821 24.92 -1.45 14.54
C ASN A 821 24.14 -0.98 13.29
N LEU A 822 22.99 -0.34 13.49
CA LEU A 822 22.20 0.23 12.41
C LEU A 822 22.98 1.33 11.66
N TYR A 823 23.64 2.23 12.38
CA TYR A 823 24.48 3.28 11.80
C TYR A 823 25.59 2.69 10.93
N ALA A 824 26.31 1.69 11.44
CA ALA A 824 27.39 1.06 10.67
C ALA A 824 26.87 0.42 9.38
N ASN A 825 25.73 -0.29 9.43
CA ASN A 825 25.12 -0.87 8.22
C ASN A 825 24.63 0.19 7.23
N LEU A 826 24.09 1.32 7.72
CA LEU A 826 23.72 2.46 6.86
C LEU A 826 24.93 3.04 6.14
N MET A 827 26.04 3.27 6.84
CA MET A 827 27.26 3.82 6.23
C MET A 827 27.90 2.84 5.25
N CYS A 828 27.98 1.55 5.59
CA CYS A 828 28.49 0.53 4.67
C CYS A 828 27.61 0.38 3.42
N LEU A 829 26.29 0.51 3.55
CA LEU A 829 25.37 0.56 2.40
C LEU A 829 25.64 1.77 1.50
N LEU A 830 25.79 2.96 2.07
CA LEU A 830 26.06 4.18 1.31
C LEU A 830 27.38 4.06 0.54
N SER A 831 28.45 3.65 1.23
CA SER A 831 29.78 3.42 0.64
C SER A 831 29.77 2.33 -0.42
N GLY A 832 29.12 1.20 -0.13
CA GLY A 832 28.95 0.10 -1.07
C GLY A 832 28.21 0.52 -2.34
N PHE A 833 27.17 1.35 -2.23
CA PHE A 833 26.43 1.85 -3.40
C PHE A 833 27.28 2.77 -4.29
N VAL A 834 28.04 3.70 -3.70
CA VAL A 834 28.95 4.59 -4.46
C VAL A 834 30.06 3.77 -5.11
N SER A 835 30.61 2.79 -4.39
CA SER A 835 31.63 1.88 -4.92
C SER A 835 31.11 1.04 -6.07
N LEU A 836 29.85 0.57 -6.00
CA LEU A 836 29.20 -0.15 -7.11
C LEU A 836 29.06 0.75 -8.34
N ALA A 837 28.64 1.99 -8.16
CA ALA A 837 28.54 2.97 -9.25
C ALA A 837 29.90 3.17 -9.94
N LYS A 838 30.95 3.41 -9.15
CA LYS A 838 32.33 3.53 -9.65
C LYS A 838 32.78 2.26 -10.38
N ALA A 839 32.64 1.10 -9.75
CA ALA A 839 33.06 -0.18 -10.34
C ALA A 839 32.36 -0.46 -11.67
N THR A 840 31.06 -0.15 -11.79
CA THR A 840 30.37 -0.29 -13.07
C THR A 840 30.83 0.71 -14.10
N LEU A 841 31.08 1.97 -13.70
CA LEU A 841 31.58 2.99 -14.59
C LEU A 841 32.97 2.64 -15.15
N ASP A 842 33.84 2.09 -14.30
CA ASP A 842 35.18 1.62 -14.69
C ASP A 842 35.12 0.45 -15.69
N MET A 843 34.02 -0.32 -15.70
CA MET A 843 33.72 -1.34 -16.72
C MET A 843 33.01 -0.77 -17.96
N ASN A 844 32.87 0.55 -18.08
CA ASN A 844 32.07 1.24 -19.11
C ASN A 844 30.58 0.85 -19.09
N GLU A 845 30.05 0.54 -17.90
CA GLU A 845 28.67 0.16 -17.65
C GLU A 845 27.98 1.17 -16.74
N MET A 846 26.85 1.73 -17.19
CA MET A 846 26.14 2.79 -16.46
C MET A 846 24.96 2.23 -15.65
N PHE A 847 25.21 1.49 -14.56
CA PHE A 847 24.12 0.78 -13.86
C PHE A 847 23.63 1.41 -12.55
N PHE A 848 24.52 1.97 -11.73
CA PHE A 848 24.13 2.55 -10.44
C PHE A 848 24.23 4.08 -10.49
N SER A 849 23.08 4.74 -10.52
CA SER A 849 23.00 6.20 -10.55
C SER A 849 22.95 6.79 -9.15
N LEU A 850 23.81 7.78 -8.88
CA LEU A 850 23.80 8.54 -7.63
C LEU A 850 22.61 9.51 -7.65
N LYS A 851 21.52 9.12 -6.99
CA LYS A 851 20.29 9.90 -6.92
C LYS A 851 20.17 10.63 -5.58
N PRO A 852 19.36 11.69 -5.49
CA PRO A 852 19.21 12.44 -4.24
C PRO A 852 18.62 11.65 -3.08
N LYS A 853 17.93 10.54 -3.37
CA LYS A 853 17.46 9.62 -2.34
C LYS A 853 18.60 8.95 -1.57
N LEU A 854 19.77 8.77 -2.20
CA LEU A 854 20.99 8.32 -1.52
C LEU A 854 21.44 9.36 -0.49
N HIS A 855 21.40 10.64 -0.86
CA HIS A 855 21.69 11.75 0.07
C HIS A 855 20.68 11.82 1.22
N GLY A 856 19.38 11.64 0.94
CA GLY A 856 18.38 11.53 1.99
C GLY A 856 18.62 10.35 2.94
N LEU A 857 19.12 9.22 2.43
CA LEU A 857 19.53 8.09 3.27
C LEU A 857 20.76 8.44 4.13
N HIS A 858 21.69 9.24 3.61
CA HIS A 858 22.81 9.75 4.38
C HIS A 858 22.36 10.68 5.52
N HIS A 859 21.35 11.54 5.31
CA HIS A 859 20.73 12.29 6.41
C HIS A 859 20.17 11.39 7.53
N VAL A 860 19.57 10.25 7.20
CA VAL A 860 19.09 9.28 8.20
C VAL A 860 20.25 8.70 9.01
N ALA A 861 21.36 8.37 8.35
CA ALA A 861 22.57 7.90 9.01
C ALA A 861 23.19 8.99 9.91
N PHE A 862 23.24 10.23 9.43
CA PHE A 862 23.75 11.37 10.17
C PHE A 862 22.90 11.68 11.41
N GLU A 863 21.57 11.70 11.31
CA GLU A 863 20.67 11.89 12.46
C GLU A 863 20.87 10.78 13.52
N LEU A 864 21.05 9.54 13.08
CA LEU A 864 21.37 8.44 13.98
C LEU A 864 22.73 8.62 14.66
N GLN A 865 23.73 9.12 13.93
CA GLN A 865 25.05 9.47 14.49
C GLN A 865 24.92 10.52 15.59
N GLU A 866 24.15 11.59 15.35
CA GLU A 866 23.91 12.66 16.33
C GLU A 866 23.21 12.13 17.59
N MET A 867 22.18 11.28 17.43
CA MET A 867 21.54 10.63 18.58
C MET A 867 22.53 9.75 19.37
N LEU A 868 23.44 9.07 18.67
CA LEU A 868 24.47 8.22 19.28
C LEU A 868 25.61 9.01 19.95
N LYS A 869 25.76 10.32 19.70
CA LYS A 869 26.69 11.19 20.44
C LYS A 869 26.14 11.62 21.81
N THR A 870 24.82 11.62 21.99
CA THR A 870 24.17 11.92 23.29
C THR A 870 24.44 10.83 24.33
N ALA A 871 24.19 11.04 25.62
CA ALA A 871 24.29 9.99 26.65
C ALA A 871 23.07 9.04 26.73
N SER A 872 22.08 9.18 25.82
CA SER A 872 20.83 8.42 25.90
C SER A 872 21.05 6.90 25.78
N PRO A 873 20.42 6.07 26.64
CA PRO A 873 20.52 4.61 26.54
C PRO A 873 19.76 4.03 25.34
N VAL A 874 18.84 4.83 24.77
CA VAL A 874 18.02 4.45 23.61
C VAL A 874 18.08 5.52 22.52
N VAL A 875 17.88 5.09 21.28
CA VAL A 875 17.78 5.97 20.11
C VAL A 875 16.46 5.71 19.39
N LEU A 876 15.93 6.73 18.71
CA LEU A 876 14.70 6.59 17.94
C LEU A 876 14.95 5.69 16.72
N ASN A 877 14.06 4.72 16.51
CA ASN A 877 14.08 3.88 15.31
C ASN A 877 13.71 4.73 14.08
N PRO A 878 14.57 4.84 13.04
CA PRO A 878 14.26 5.60 11.83
C PRO A 878 12.98 5.14 11.12
N LEU A 879 12.56 3.88 11.34
CA LEU A 879 11.30 3.36 10.81
C LEU A 879 10.06 4.03 11.41
N ALA A 880 10.20 4.79 12.52
CA ALA A 880 9.16 5.69 13.02
C ALA A 880 8.64 6.63 11.92
N PHE A 881 9.55 7.05 11.04
CA PHE A 881 9.27 7.93 9.91
C PHE A 881 9.04 7.17 8.59
N GLY A 882 9.03 5.84 8.61
CA GLY A 882 8.69 4.99 7.47
C GLY A 882 7.20 5.07 7.10
N CYS A 883 6.85 5.28 5.82
CA CYS A 883 5.44 5.28 5.38
C CYS A 883 4.88 3.91 4.97
N GLU A 884 5.64 2.81 5.08
CA GLU A 884 5.18 1.48 4.64
C GLU A 884 3.87 1.03 5.30
N GLY A 885 3.79 1.20 6.63
CA GLY A 885 2.56 0.93 7.38
C GLY A 885 1.43 1.91 7.03
N ASN A 886 1.78 3.16 6.74
CA ASN A 886 0.82 4.20 6.37
C ASN A 886 0.21 3.95 4.99
N GLU A 887 0.99 3.57 3.98
CA GLU A 887 0.47 3.26 2.63
C GLU A 887 -0.47 2.06 2.66
N SER A 888 -0.12 1.02 3.41
CA SER A 888 -0.99 -0.14 3.60
C SER A 888 -2.30 0.27 4.28
N HIS A 889 -2.22 1.12 5.30
CA HIS A 889 -3.39 1.65 5.99
C HIS A 889 -4.28 2.50 5.06
N ILE A 890 -3.68 3.46 4.34
CA ILE A 890 -4.37 4.33 3.40
C ILE A 890 -5.03 3.50 2.30
N GLY A 891 -4.33 2.53 1.71
CA GLY A 891 -4.90 1.62 0.72
C GLY A 891 -6.14 0.90 1.23
N HIS A 892 -6.07 0.34 2.44
CA HIS A 892 -7.23 -0.30 3.08
C HIS A 892 -8.38 0.67 3.38
N VAL A 893 -8.07 1.89 3.81
CA VAL A 893 -9.07 2.93 4.07
C VAL A 893 -9.72 3.38 2.77
N CYS A 894 -8.97 3.55 1.69
CA CYS A 894 -9.50 3.87 0.37
C CYS A 894 -10.39 2.75 -0.17
N ASP A 895 -9.95 1.48 -0.10
CA ASP A 895 -10.77 0.33 -0.50
C ASP A 895 -12.08 0.25 0.30
N LEU A 896 -11.99 0.55 1.59
CA LEU A 896 -13.14 0.62 2.48
C LEU A 896 -14.10 1.77 2.12
N ALA A 897 -13.55 2.94 1.76
CA ALA A 897 -14.30 4.10 1.32
C ALA A 897 -15.07 3.83 0.03
N LEU A 898 -14.48 3.05 -0.89
CA LEU A 898 -15.16 2.57 -2.11
C LEU A 898 -16.26 1.54 -1.83
N SER A 899 -16.30 0.98 -0.63
CA SER A 899 -17.21 -0.10 -0.22
C SER A 899 -18.34 0.35 0.73
N VAL A 900 -18.54 1.67 0.90
CA VAL A 900 -19.58 2.26 1.75
C VAL A 900 -20.43 3.26 0.96
N ASP A 901 -21.61 3.59 1.48
CA ASP A 901 -22.49 4.62 0.89
C ASP A 901 -21.77 5.98 0.88
N THR A 902 -21.71 6.62 -0.29
CA THR A 902 -20.99 7.88 -0.50
C THR A 902 -21.52 9.01 0.37
N ARG A 903 -22.82 9.00 0.74
CA ARG A 903 -23.44 10.01 1.61
C ARG A 903 -22.99 9.90 3.07
N GLN A 904 -22.44 8.76 3.45
CA GLN A 904 -21.95 8.50 4.82
C GLN A 904 -20.51 8.02 4.81
N ILE A 905 -19.74 8.34 3.75
CA ILE A 905 -18.42 7.75 3.51
C ILE A 905 -17.51 7.95 4.71
N ASP A 906 -17.40 9.18 5.22
CA ASP A 906 -16.54 9.52 6.35
C ASP A 906 -16.94 8.73 7.61
N GLN A 907 -18.23 8.77 7.95
CA GLN A 907 -18.75 8.09 9.14
C GLN A 907 -18.56 6.58 9.05
N ARG A 908 -18.87 5.97 7.90
CA ARG A 908 -18.84 4.52 7.71
C ARG A 908 -17.42 3.98 7.61
N VAL A 909 -16.51 4.72 6.95
CA VAL A 909 -15.08 4.41 6.93
C VAL A 909 -14.51 4.44 8.33
N MET A 910 -14.75 5.51 9.10
CA MET A 910 -14.29 5.62 10.48
C MET A 910 -14.84 4.49 11.36
N GLN A 911 -16.16 4.25 11.33
CA GLN A 911 -16.78 3.18 12.11
C GLN A 911 -16.17 1.81 11.79
N ARG A 912 -16.06 1.45 10.52
CA ARG A 912 -15.52 0.15 10.10
C ARG A 912 -14.02 0.02 10.39
N SER A 913 -13.25 1.11 10.22
CA SER A 913 -11.83 1.16 10.59
C SER A 913 -11.63 0.94 12.10
N MET A 914 -12.40 1.64 12.93
CA MET A 914 -12.36 1.50 14.39
C MET A 914 -12.81 0.11 14.86
N LEU A 915 -13.83 -0.48 14.23
CA LEU A 915 -14.23 -1.86 14.55
C LEU A 915 -13.10 -2.86 14.25
N LYS A 916 -12.41 -2.70 13.11
CA LYS A 916 -11.24 -3.53 12.76
C LYS A 916 -10.11 -3.32 13.77
N PHE A 917 -9.81 -2.07 14.12
CA PHE A 917 -8.80 -1.75 15.14
C PHE A 917 -9.13 -2.39 16.48
N CYS A 918 -10.35 -2.25 16.98
CA CYS A 918 -10.79 -2.88 18.23
C CYS A 918 -10.66 -4.41 18.18
N ALA A 919 -11.01 -5.05 17.07
CA ALA A 919 -10.87 -6.49 16.89
C ALA A 919 -9.39 -6.94 16.91
N VAL A 920 -8.51 -6.21 16.23
CA VAL A 920 -7.07 -6.49 16.22
C VAL A 920 -6.45 -6.26 17.60
N ALA A 921 -6.75 -5.13 18.24
CA ALA A 921 -6.27 -4.80 19.58
C ALA A 921 -6.71 -5.86 20.60
N ARG A 922 -7.96 -6.31 20.51
CA ARG A 922 -8.47 -7.39 21.35
C ARG A 922 -7.71 -8.70 21.14
N ARG A 923 -7.53 -9.13 19.89
CA ARG A 923 -6.76 -10.35 19.56
C ARG A 923 -5.33 -10.27 20.07
N HIS A 924 -4.70 -9.10 19.96
CA HIS A 924 -3.35 -8.86 20.44
C HIS A 924 -3.27 -8.93 21.97
N LEU A 925 -4.23 -8.33 22.67
CA LEU A 925 -4.35 -8.44 24.12
C LEU A 925 -4.57 -9.90 24.54
N GLU A 926 -5.50 -10.60 23.89
CA GLU A 926 -5.77 -12.03 24.14
C GLU A 926 -4.53 -12.90 23.89
N SER A 927 -3.73 -12.62 22.86
CA SER A 927 -2.47 -13.36 22.60
C SER A 927 -1.34 -13.08 23.60
N ARG A 928 -1.47 -12.02 24.41
CA ARG A 928 -0.51 -11.63 25.45
C ARG A 928 -0.97 -11.99 26.85
N LEU A 929 -2.22 -12.41 27.01
CA LEU A 929 -2.69 -12.96 28.27
C LEU A 929 -2.11 -14.38 28.40
N PRO A 930 -1.44 -14.70 29.53
CA PRO A 930 -0.80 -15.99 29.76
C PRO A 930 -1.80 -17.14 29.83
#